data_AF-A0A6P4EQ87-F1
#
_entry.id   AF-A0A6P4EQ87-F1
#
_cell.length_a   1.000
_cell.length_b   1.000
_cell.length_c   1.000
_cell.angle_alpha   90.00
_cell.angle_beta   90.00
_cell.angle_gamma   90.00
#
_symmetry.space_group_name_H-M   'P 1'
#
loop_
_entity.id
_entity.type
_entity.pdbx_description
1 polymer ?
#
loop_
_entity_poly.entity_id
_entity_poly.type
_entity_poly.pdbx_seq_one_letter_code
_entity_poly.pdbx_strand_id
1 'polypeptide(L)'
;MGLRNSKSKKSYEVAAAGTQKQRKASSKSSRSTNGKIESSPTQSEASRPIPAIEDINLGPEWLNKTQFEELLTANVAQFSKIVGFRVKPAMAPGENYATQMLRISIDVELTDKSTKLVSFMMKVPHKTPQMEQMLAMVNFFNSENAVYSDILPKLEELYKSKGLDITFAPKAFKLDSEKEPNLANTVLMNDMSQDGFKNLNRLECLNLEQTKFALKKLAQFHAASAMNVQVNGPYADVFVNGAFGGNKEVLMAFYEGMIASFRTAFMANLKNFENGEDFREKLDAAFSKITLDFENLMKSDPTEFNVLNHGDCWMNNLLFKVDSRGEVEDMVFVDFQNPKYGSPTQDLFYLLLTSVHIDFKLDYFDFFIRHYHEQLIKHLNLLGFTGKQPSLRELHMLMYKYGSWAFFPSISVLPVVLLDPSESATFDNFLSDNEDATKFKNLLYANKRYKGYIEKILPWLDNRGLLEAYTQSTLTESQSLEQSVNSNQILDWLSVSDFEDIISSSEPEFEKILGGDWSSATKPGDNYASKLLKVDIQAQLKDKSVKTFSYILKVQPPKTVDNFTDINMFPKEMEMYRKYVPAFEKLYKDAGLAITFSAKSFVLNKPVKEEYLLMENLQTSGFKMADRMKGLDLEHSKSSLKKLAQWHAASIKYKEINGPYTPLYSDGIYIEQTRDLFHNMFAQAKNSYIEIVGKFEGAEEYLPKLSWILDNHVDQIIEDAKINEAEFNVLNHGDAWVNNIMFQYDSEGNLRETLLLDHQNTKYGNPAQDLYYFLMSSAELDIKVDQFDYLIRWYHENLVKHTNLLKYNGFVPSLSELHTILIEHPAFAVGTVISTLTICLNQTDEAFNPEAFFVETPESEAFRLQLLGNERYKAHIERVMPWLNRRGLLDP
;
A
#
# COMPACT_ATOMS: atom_id res chain seq x y z
N MET A 1 1.71 -1.05 -22.53
CA MET A 1 2.59 -1.18 -21.35
C MET A 1 3.97 -1.61 -21.82
N GLY A 2 5.00 -0.77 -21.67
CA GLY A 2 6.37 -1.06 -22.11
C GLY A 2 7.32 -1.19 -20.92
N LEU A 3 8.16 -2.23 -20.92
CA LEU A 3 9.22 -2.40 -19.92
C LEU A 3 10.16 -1.18 -19.91
N ARG A 4 10.34 -0.57 -18.73
CA ARG A 4 11.39 0.42 -18.48
C ARG A 4 12.13 0.10 -17.18
N ASN A 5 13.27 -0.57 -17.31
CA ASN A 5 14.23 -0.69 -16.21
C ASN A 5 14.66 0.71 -15.76
N SER A 6 14.73 0.93 -14.45
CA SER A 6 15.33 2.13 -13.86
C SER A 6 16.72 2.40 -14.46
N LYS A 7 16.97 3.67 -14.81
CA LYS A 7 18.29 4.18 -15.17
C LYS A 7 18.56 5.48 -14.44
N SER A 8 19.82 5.65 -14.05
CA SER A 8 20.27 6.61 -13.04
C SER A 8 19.94 8.07 -13.35
N LYS A 9 19.58 8.80 -12.29
CA LYS A 9 19.53 10.26 -12.12
C LYS A 9 19.97 11.10 -13.34
N LYS A 10 19.00 11.80 -13.92
CA LYS A 10 19.23 13.06 -14.64
C LYS A 10 18.20 14.08 -14.19
N SER A 11 18.65 15.28 -13.85
CA SER A 11 17.80 16.45 -13.66
C SER A 11 17.07 16.80 -14.97
N TYR A 12 15.80 17.18 -14.86
CA TYR A 12 14.95 17.51 -16.00
C TYR A 12 15.22 18.92 -16.54
N GLU A 13 16.32 19.10 -17.25
CA GLU A 13 16.55 20.29 -18.08
C GLU A 13 16.07 20.07 -19.52
N VAL A 14 15.30 21.01 -20.06
CA VAL A 14 14.65 20.92 -21.37
C VAL A 14 15.52 21.57 -22.45
N ALA A 15 15.92 20.79 -23.46
CA ALA A 15 16.61 21.27 -24.66
C ALA A 15 16.10 20.56 -25.93
N ALA A 16 16.21 21.24 -27.07
CA ALA A 16 15.44 20.92 -28.27
C ALA A 16 15.90 19.68 -29.08
N ALA A 17 15.01 19.22 -29.97
CA ALA A 17 15.11 17.94 -30.66
C ALA A 17 16.16 17.87 -31.79
N GLY A 18 16.71 16.66 -32.00
CA GLY A 18 17.51 16.30 -33.18
C GLY A 18 17.16 14.88 -33.66
N THR A 19 16.92 14.71 -34.96
CA THR A 19 16.47 13.44 -35.54
C THR A 19 17.61 12.62 -36.16
N GLN A 20 17.63 11.29 -35.92
CA GLN A 20 18.44 10.35 -36.70
C GLN A 20 17.69 9.04 -36.99
N LYS A 21 18.20 8.30 -37.99
CA LYS A 21 17.43 7.32 -38.78
C LYS A 21 17.70 5.87 -38.37
N GLN A 22 16.63 5.06 -38.36
CA GLN A 22 16.73 3.60 -38.27
C GLN A 22 17.52 3.01 -39.46
N ARG A 23 18.22 1.90 -39.23
CA ARG A 23 18.70 0.98 -40.27
C ARG A 23 18.19 -0.43 -39.99
N LYS A 24 17.60 -1.07 -40.99
CA LYS A 24 17.23 -2.49 -40.95
C LYS A 24 18.48 -3.36 -41.16
N ALA A 25 18.55 -4.49 -40.47
CA ALA A 25 19.44 -5.60 -40.79
C ALA A 25 18.59 -6.81 -41.23
N SER A 26 19.04 -7.57 -42.22
CA SER A 26 18.28 -8.66 -42.83
C SER A 26 18.67 -10.05 -42.33
N SER A 27 17.73 -10.98 -42.38
CA SER A 27 17.96 -12.39 -42.12
C SER A 27 18.84 -13.04 -43.20
N LYS A 28 19.51 -14.13 -42.82
CA LYS A 28 20.06 -15.13 -43.74
C LYS A 28 19.69 -16.52 -43.22
N SER A 29 19.10 -17.34 -44.08
CA SER A 29 18.91 -18.77 -43.84
C SER A 29 19.97 -19.57 -44.61
N SER A 30 20.37 -20.72 -44.06
CA SER A 30 21.26 -21.68 -44.70
C SER A 30 20.48 -22.94 -45.07
N ARG A 31 20.54 -23.35 -46.35
CA ARG A 31 19.93 -24.59 -46.85
C ARG A 31 20.99 -25.66 -47.08
N SER A 32 20.77 -26.84 -46.51
CA SER A 32 21.39 -28.12 -46.90
C SER A 32 20.61 -29.26 -46.24
N THR A 33 20.32 -30.41 -46.86
CA THR A 33 20.36 -30.83 -48.26
C THR A 33 19.50 -32.11 -48.34
N ASN A 34 18.64 -32.28 -49.36
CA ASN A 34 17.74 -33.44 -49.40
C ASN A 34 18.48 -34.73 -49.79
N GLY A 35 18.48 -35.72 -48.89
CA GLY A 35 18.72 -37.12 -49.23
C GLY A 35 17.40 -37.83 -49.55
N LYS A 36 17.32 -38.53 -50.69
CA LYS A 36 16.20 -39.44 -51.00
C LYS A 36 16.49 -40.83 -50.41
N ILE A 37 15.47 -41.47 -49.86
CA ILE A 37 15.37 -42.94 -49.80
C ILE A 37 13.97 -43.30 -50.33
N GLU A 38 13.85 -44.45 -50.99
CA GLU A 38 12.72 -44.81 -51.83
C GLU A 38 11.61 -45.54 -51.05
N SER A 39 10.38 -45.50 -51.56
CA SER A 39 9.25 -46.24 -51.02
C SER A 39 9.22 -47.68 -51.55
N SER A 40 8.72 -48.61 -50.73
CA SER A 40 8.43 -50.00 -51.09
C SER A 40 7.18 -50.46 -50.35
N PRO A 41 6.39 -51.40 -50.91
CA PRO A 41 4.96 -51.51 -50.59
C PRO A 41 4.67 -52.23 -49.27
N THR A 42 3.53 -51.86 -48.69
CA THR A 42 2.96 -52.42 -47.46
C THR A 42 2.74 -53.92 -47.56
N GLN A 43 3.30 -54.69 -46.63
CA GLN A 43 2.81 -56.03 -46.29
C GLN A 43 2.02 -55.96 -44.97
N SER A 44 0.93 -56.72 -44.90
CA SER A 44 0.12 -56.85 -43.70
C SER A 44 0.79 -57.78 -42.69
N GLU A 45 1.46 -57.22 -41.68
CA GLU A 45 1.80 -58.01 -40.49
C GLU A 45 0.52 -58.33 -39.71
N ALA A 46 0.28 -59.62 -39.47
CA ALA A 46 -0.74 -60.08 -38.56
C ALA A 46 -0.40 -59.68 -37.11
N SER A 47 -1.41 -59.69 -36.24
CA SER A 47 -1.31 -59.31 -34.83
C SER A 47 -0.16 -60.01 -34.09
N ARG A 48 0.97 -59.29 -33.91
CA ARG A 48 1.97 -59.65 -32.91
C ARG A 48 1.35 -59.46 -31.52
N PRO A 49 1.54 -60.37 -30.55
CA PRO A 49 1.14 -60.11 -29.18
C PRO A 49 1.86 -58.86 -28.65
N ILE A 50 1.11 -57.95 -28.03
CA ILE A 50 1.70 -56.87 -27.24
C ILE A 50 2.49 -57.55 -26.10
N PRO A 51 3.77 -57.21 -25.87
CA PRO A 51 4.53 -57.78 -24.76
C PRO A 51 3.80 -57.47 -23.44
N ALA A 52 3.76 -58.46 -22.54
CA ALA A 52 3.10 -58.29 -21.25
C ALA A 52 3.68 -57.07 -20.52
N ILE A 53 2.82 -56.09 -20.23
CA ILE A 53 3.24 -54.85 -19.58
C ILE A 53 3.41 -55.16 -18.10
N GLU A 54 4.65 -55.19 -17.62
CA GLU A 54 4.94 -55.54 -16.23
C GLU A 54 4.26 -54.57 -15.25
N ASP A 55 3.60 -55.13 -14.24
CA ASP A 55 3.11 -54.37 -13.10
C ASP A 55 4.31 -53.94 -12.24
N ILE A 56 4.45 -52.63 -11.99
CA ILE A 56 5.59 -52.06 -11.24
C ILE A 56 5.03 -51.15 -10.15
N ASN A 57 4.97 -51.64 -8.91
CA ASN A 57 4.59 -50.85 -7.74
C ASN A 57 5.83 -50.39 -6.97
N LEU A 58 6.09 -49.08 -6.96
CA LEU A 58 7.08 -48.40 -6.11
C LEU A 58 6.41 -47.50 -5.05
N GLY A 59 5.11 -47.70 -4.80
CA GLY A 59 4.35 -47.11 -3.70
C GLY A 59 4.13 -48.10 -2.55
N PRO A 60 3.19 -47.81 -1.64
CA PRO A 60 2.86 -48.69 -0.51
C PRO A 60 2.35 -50.08 -0.94
N GLU A 61 2.64 -51.10 -0.14
CA GLU A 61 2.24 -52.50 -0.40
C GLU A 61 0.71 -52.71 -0.44
N TRP A 62 -0.06 -51.90 0.28
CA TRP A 62 -1.53 -51.95 0.28
C TRP A 62 -2.15 -51.42 -1.02
N LEU A 63 -1.44 -50.58 -1.77
CA LEU A 63 -1.94 -49.93 -2.98
C LEU A 63 -1.81 -50.87 -4.18
N ASN A 64 -2.94 -51.27 -4.77
CA ASN A 64 -2.95 -52.27 -5.83
C ASN A 64 -4.12 -52.09 -6.82
N LYS A 65 -4.06 -52.81 -7.94
CA LYS A 65 -4.93 -52.55 -9.09
C LYS A 65 -6.43 -52.86 -8.89
N THR A 66 -6.80 -53.81 -8.02
CA THR A 66 -8.23 -54.18 -7.85
C THR A 66 -9.05 -53.06 -7.22
N GLN A 67 -8.42 -52.23 -6.39
CA GLN A 67 -9.02 -51.03 -5.78
C GLN A 67 -9.53 -50.02 -6.83
N PHE A 68 -9.02 -50.08 -8.07
CA PHE A 68 -9.39 -49.16 -9.15
C PHE A 68 -10.48 -49.71 -10.08
N GLU A 69 -10.88 -50.99 -9.97
CA GLU A 69 -11.78 -51.62 -10.95
C GLU A 69 -13.19 -51.00 -10.94
N GLU A 70 -13.75 -50.72 -9.76
CA GLU A 70 -15.03 -50.02 -9.60
C GLU A 70 -14.95 -48.57 -10.15
N LEU A 71 -13.87 -47.85 -9.83
CA LEU A 71 -13.63 -46.48 -10.28
C LEU A 71 -13.53 -46.38 -11.81
N LEU A 72 -12.76 -47.28 -12.42
CA LEU A 72 -12.55 -47.34 -13.87
C LEU A 72 -13.82 -47.77 -14.60
N THR A 73 -14.57 -48.72 -14.06
CA THR A 73 -15.89 -49.12 -14.60
C THR A 73 -16.86 -47.94 -14.63
N ALA A 74 -16.83 -47.07 -13.60
CA ALA A 74 -17.70 -45.90 -13.51
C ALA A 74 -17.25 -44.69 -14.36
N ASN A 75 -15.95 -44.53 -14.65
CA ASN A 75 -15.40 -43.32 -15.29
C ASN A 75 -14.76 -43.54 -16.67
N VAL A 76 -14.54 -44.79 -17.10
CA VAL A 76 -13.97 -45.11 -18.42
C VAL A 76 -15.04 -45.81 -19.26
N ALA A 77 -15.59 -45.08 -20.23
CA ALA A 77 -16.50 -45.64 -21.22
C ALA A 77 -15.86 -46.86 -21.91
N GLN A 78 -16.64 -47.94 -22.05
CA GLN A 78 -16.21 -49.21 -22.66
C GLN A 78 -15.05 -49.93 -21.93
N PHE A 79 -14.78 -49.64 -20.65
CA PHE A 79 -13.83 -50.43 -19.83
C PHE A 79 -14.14 -51.94 -19.87
N SER A 80 -13.11 -52.78 -20.07
CA SER A 80 -13.22 -54.25 -20.03
C SER A 80 -12.37 -54.89 -18.94
N LYS A 81 -11.16 -54.39 -18.66
CA LYS A 81 -10.25 -54.84 -17.57
C LYS A 81 -8.97 -53.99 -17.52
N ILE A 82 -8.23 -54.08 -16.43
CA ILE A 82 -6.84 -53.60 -16.33
C ILE A 82 -5.90 -54.60 -17.02
N VAL A 83 -4.92 -54.11 -17.79
CA VAL A 83 -3.88 -54.91 -18.46
C VAL A 83 -2.44 -54.51 -18.13
N GLY A 84 -2.25 -53.42 -17.38
CA GLY A 84 -0.97 -53.07 -16.74
C GLY A 84 -1.17 -52.00 -15.67
N PHE A 85 -0.46 -52.09 -14.55
CA PHE A 85 -0.58 -51.18 -13.40
C PHE A 85 0.80 -50.76 -12.87
N ARG A 86 1.09 -49.46 -12.90
CA ARG A 86 2.39 -48.90 -12.48
C ARG A 86 2.19 -47.77 -11.50
N VAL A 87 2.86 -47.84 -10.35
CA VAL A 87 2.91 -46.79 -9.32
C VAL A 87 4.34 -46.36 -9.15
N LYS A 88 4.60 -45.05 -9.21
CA LYS A 88 5.93 -44.46 -8.98
C LYS A 88 5.80 -43.14 -8.20
N PRO A 89 6.80 -42.74 -7.40
CA PRO A 89 6.90 -41.36 -6.92
C PRO A 89 6.78 -40.39 -8.09
N ALA A 90 5.92 -39.37 -7.96
CA ALA A 90 5.60 -38.47 -9.07
C ALA A 90 6.61 -37.32 -9.26
N MET A 91 7.40 -37.04 -8.22
CA MET A 91 8.29 -35.88 -8.06
C MET A 91 9.60 -36.32 -7.38
N ALA A 92 10.64 -35.49 -7.45
CA ALA A 92 11.96 -35.79 -6.89
C ALA A 92 12.00 -35.62 -5.34
N PRO A 93 13.00 -36.21 -4.67
CA PRO A 93 13.26 -35.93 -3.25
C PRO A 93 13.48 -34.42 -3.02
N GLY A 94 12.82 -33.87 -1.99
CA GLY A 94 12.89 -32.44 -1.69
C GLY A 94 11.97 -31.54 -2.55
N GLU A 95 11.05 -32.10 -3.33
CA GLU A 95 10.00 -31.32 -4.03
C GLU A 95 8.62 -31.39 -3.35
N ASN A 96 8.35 -32.43 -2.56
CA ASN A 96 7.19 -32.52 -1.66
C ASN A 96 7.66 -32.57 -0.21
N TYR A 97 7.08 -31.73 0.65
CA TYR A 97 7.55 -31.59 2.04
C TYR A 97 6.68 -32.31 3.08
N ALA A 98 5.36 -32.41 2.87
CA ALA A 98 4.42 -32.95 3.88
C ALA A 98 3.82 -34.33 3.54
N THR A 99 3.77 -34.72 2.27
CA THR A 99 3.14 -35.97 1.82
C THR A 99 3.86 -36.59 0.62
N GLN A 100 3.85 -37.92 0.52
CA GLN A 100 4.34 -38.60 -0.68
C GLN A 100 3.30 -38.51 -1.80
N MET A 101 3.71 -37.95 -2.95
CA MET A 101 2.89 -37.91 -4.17
C MET A 101 3.27 -39.07 -5.10
N LEU A 102 2.28 -39.87 -5.49
CA LEU A 102 2.44 -41.05 -6.35
C LEU A 102 1.72 -40.82 -7.69
N ARG A 103 2.38 -41.13 -8.81
CA ARG A 103 1.74 -41.27 -10.12
C ARG A 103 1.34 -42.71 -10.32
N ILE A 104 0.06 -42.94 -10.62
CA ILE A 104 -0.57 -44.24 -10.84
C ILE A 104 -1.00 -44.32 -12.30
N SER A 105 -0.26 -45.06 -13.11
CA SER A 105 -0.51 -45.26 -14.54
C SER A 105 -1.11 -46.65 -14.77
N ILE A 106 -2.33 -46.67 -15.28
CA ILE A 106 -3.13 -47.90 -15.50
C ILE A 106 -3.45 -48.02 -16.99
N ASP A 107 -2.97 -49.09 -17.62
CA ASP A 107 -3.41 -49.45 -18.97
C ASP A 107 -4.69 -50.28 -18.86
N VAL A 108 -5.75 -49.83 -19.52
CA VAL A 108 -7.04 -50.52 -19.55
C VAL A 108 -7.36 -51.00 -20.95
N GLU A 109 -7.81 -52.25 -21.05
CA GLU A 109 -8.38 -52.82 -22.27
C GLU A 109 -9.84 -52.38 -22.36
N LEU A 110 -10.26 -51.87 -23.51
CA LEU A 110 -11.65 -51.53 -23.79
C LEU A 110 -12.39 -52.72 -24.45
N THR A 111 -13.71 -52.67 -24.55
CA THR A 111 -14.52 -53.76 -25.12
C THR A 111 -14.21 -54.04 -26.60
N ASP A 112 -13.68 -53.06 -27.33
CA ASP A 112 -13.21 -53.19 -28.72
C ASP A 112 -11.78 -53.79 -28.86
N LYS A 113 -11.12 -54.07 -27.73
CA LYS A 113 -9.73 -54.55 -27.61
C LYS A 113 -8.64 -53.52 -27.95
N SER A 114 -9.00 -52.23 -28.06
CA SER A 114 -8.03 -51.15 -27.91
C SER A 114 -7.55 -51.01 -26.46
N THR A 115 -6.40 -50.38 -26.26
CA THR A 115 -5.84 -50.09 -24.93
C THR A 115 -5.74 -48.59 -24.71
N LYS A 116 -6.23 -48.11 -23.57
CA LYS A 116 -6.14 -46.70 -23.14
C LYS A 116 -5.27 -46.60 -21.88
N LEU A 117 -4.37 -45.62 -21.84
CA LEU A 117 -3.72 -45.21 -20.59
C LEU A 117 -4.66 -44.29 -19.80
N VAL A 118 -4.82 -44.59 -18.51
CA VAL A 118 -5.42 -43.72 -17.50
C VAL A 118 -4.34 -43.40 -16.48
N SER A 119 -4.15 -42.13 -16.14
CA SER A 119 -3.13 -41.70 -15.17
C SER A 119 -3.77 -40.88 -14.07
N PHE A 120 -3.46 -41.23 -12.82
CA PHE A 120 -3.90 -40.54 -11.61
C PHE A 120 -2.69 -40.07 -10.79
N MET A 121 -2.91 -39.03 -10.00
CA MET A 121 -2.02 -38.59 -8.93
C MET A 121 -2.66 -38.96 -7.59
N MET A 122 -1.90 -39.57 -6.69
CA MET A 122 -2.37 -39.99 -5.38
C MET A 122 -1.45 -39.48 -4.28
N LYS A 123 -2.03 -38.68 -3.37
CA LYS A 123 -1.38 -38.13 -2.19
C LYS A 123 -1.53 -39.12 -1.04
N VAL A 124 -0.42 -39.54 -0.42
CA VAL A 124 -0.41 -40.45 0.73
C VAL A 124 0.51 -39.90 1.84
N PRO A 125 0.25 -40.17 3.14
CA PRO A 125 1.10 -39.71 4.22
C PRO A 125 2.46 -40.39 4.22
N HIS A 126 3.48 -39.69 4.72
CA HIS A 126 4.75 -40.33 5.05
C HIS A 126 4.59 -41.26 6.26
N LYS A 127 5.23 -42.44 6.20
CA LYS A 127 5.21 -43.41 7.30
C LYS A 127 6.29 -43.08 8.34
N THR A 128 6.10 -41.97 9.06
CA THR A 128 6.95 -41.53 10.18
C THR A 128 6.11 -41.32 11.45
N PRO A 129 6.66 -41.57 12.65
CA PRO A 129 5.95 -41.31 13.91
C PRO A 129 5.45 -39.87 14.05
N GLN A 130 6.19 -38.91 13.50
CA GLN A 130 5.83 -37.49 13.46
C GLN A 130 4.58 -37.25 12.61
N MET A 131 4.45 -37.90 11.46
CA MET A 131 3.27 -37.81 10.60
C MET A 131 2.07 -38.54 11.22
N GLU A 132 2.29 -39.71 11.83
CA GLU A 132 1.25 -40.44 12.56
C GLU A 132 0.71 -39.63 13.75
N GLN A 133 1.60 -38.99 14.53
CA GLN A 133 1.22 -38.06 15.60
C GLN A 133 0.50 -36.82 15.04
N MET A 134 0.96 -36.25 13.92
CA MET A 134 0.31 -35.09 13.33
C MET A 134 -1.10 -35.41 12.84
N LEU A 135 -1.31 -36.53 12.14
CA LEU A 135 -2.65 -36.96 11.70
C LEU A 135 -3.61 -37.26 12.86
N ALA A 136 -3.09 -37.69 14.01
CA ALA A 136 -3.88 -37.87 15.24
C ALA A 136 -4.29 -36.53 15.90
N MET A 137 -3.58 -35.44 15.63
CA MET A 137 -3.94 -34.08 16.10
C MET A 137 -4.76 -33.31 15.06
N VAL A 138 -4.40 -33.42 13.78
CA VAL A 138 -4.92 -32.66 12.64
C VAL A 138 -4.89 -33.54 11.39
N ASN A 139 -6.04 -34.06 10.97
CA ASN A 139 -6.15 -34.82 9.73
C ASN A 139 -6.58 -33.92 8.56
N PHE A 140 -5.60 -33.24 7.97
CA PHE A 140 -5.77 -32.36 6.80
C PHE A 140 -6.34 -33.07 5.57
N PHE A 141 -6.20 -34.40 5.45
CA PHE A 141 -6.85 -35.16 4.36
C PHE A 141 -8.37 -35.10 4.43
N ASN A 142 -8.96 -34.90 5.61
CA ASN A 142 -10.42 -34.76 5.76
C ASN A 142 -10.92 -33.45 5.16
N SER A 143 -10.27 -32.32 5.48
CA SER A 143 -10.60 -31.01 4.91
C SER A 143 -10.32 -30.95 3.41
N GLU A 144 -9.19 -31.50 2.97
CA GLU A 144 -8.81 -31.54 1.56
C GLU A 144 -9.81 -32.36 0.72
N ASN A 145 -10.14 -33.58 1.15
CA ASN A 145 -11.14 -34.41 0.47
C ASN A 145 -12.53 -33.75 0.47
N ALA A 146 -12.92 -33.07 1.54
CA ALA A 146 -14.21 -32.38 1.60
C ALA A 146 -14.28 -31.17 0.64
N VAL A 147 -13.18 -30.42 0.46
CA VAL A 147 -13.12 -29.40 -0.61
C VAL A 147 -13.33 -30.04 -1.98
N TYR A 148 -12.56 -31.10 -2.27
CA TYR A 148 -12.58 -31.79 -3.55
C TYR A 148 -13.92 -32.46 -3.89
N SER A 149 -14.59 -33.12 -2.95
CA SER A 149 -15.85 -33.82 -3.24
C SER A 149 -17.11 -32.99 -3.01
N ASP A 150 -17.09 -32.06 -2.06
CA ASP A 150 -18.34 -31.45 -1.55
C ASP A 150 -18.41 -29.94 -1.83
N ILE A 151 -17.29 -29.25 -2.06
CA ILE A 151 -17.24 -27.80 -2.29
C ILE A 151 -17.01 -27.47 -3.77
N LEU A 152 -15.90 -27.92 -4.36
CA LEU A 152 -15.53 -27.55 -5.73
C LEU A 152 -16.64 -27.85 -6.76
N PRO A 153 -17.33 -29.01 -6.76
CA PRO A 153 -18.41 -29.26 -7.70
C PRO A 153 -19.57 -28.26 -7.59
N LYS A 154 -19.81 -27.68 -6.40
CA LYS A 154 -20.81 -26.61 -6.22
C LYS A 154 -20.31 -25.28 -6.79
N LEU A 155 -19.02 -24.96 -6.61
CA LEU A 155 -18.41 -23.73 -7.14
C LEU A 155 -18.37 -23.73 -8.68
N GLU A 156 -18.09 -24.89 -9.27
CA GLU A 156 -18.07 -25.09 -10.73
C GLU A 156 -19.50 -25.08 -11.31
N GLU A 157 -20.47 -25.74 -10.66
CA GLU A 157 -21.88 -25.71 -11.11
C GLU A 157 -22.49 -24.30 -11.02
N LEU A 158 -22.08 -23.48 -10.05
CA LEU A 158 -22.49 -22.07 -9.99
C LEU A 158 -22.11 -21.30 -11.27
N TYR A 159 -20.91 -21.52 -11.83
CA TYR A 159 -20.51 -20.91 -13.12
C TYR A 159 -21.17 -21.57 -14.33
N LYS A 160 -21.29 -22.90 -14.32
CA LYS A 160 -21.94 -23.67 -15.38
C LYS A 160 -23.41 -23.29 -15.55
N SER A 161 -24.10 -22.96 -14.45
CA SER A 161 -25.47 -22.39 -14.46
C SER A 161 -25.58 -21.03 -15.18
N LYS A 162 -24.46 -20.31 -15.33
CA LYS A 162 -24.34 -19.05 -16.08
C LYS A 162 -23.78 -19.24 -17.50
N GLY A 163 -23.63 -20.49 -17.95
CA GLY A 163 -23.08 -20.82 -19.27
C GLY A 163 -21.55 -20.68 -19.37
N LEU A 164 -20.83 -20.70 -18.24
CA LEU A 164 -19.37 -20.66 -18.20
C LEU A 164 -18.82 -21.96 -17.61
N ASP A 165 -18.13 -22.73 -18.44
CA ASP A 165 -17.40 -23.91 -18.00
C ASP A 165 -16.07 -23.47 -17.37
N ILE A 166 -15.91 -23.70 -16.06
CA ILE A 166 -14.71 -23.35 -15.30
C ILE A 166 -14.33 -24.54 -14.44
N THR A 167 -13.12 -25.05 -14.65
CA THR A 167 -12.45 -25.97 -13.72
C THR A 167 -11.57 -25.19 -12.76
N PHE A 168 -11.67 -25.51 -11.46
CA PHE A 168 -10.82 -24.95 -10.41
C PHE A 168 -9.67 -25.86 -10.02
N ALA A 169 -9.87 -27.18 -10.03
CA ALA A 169 -8.87 -28.15 -9.59
C ALA A 169 -8.94 -29.45 -10.41
N PRO A 170 -7.95 -30.36 -10.32
CA PRO A 170 -8.07 -31.70 -10.87
C PRO A 170 -9.30 -32.42 -10.30
N LYS A 171 -10.05 -33.14 -11.15
CA LYS A 171 -11.16 -34.00 -10.68
C LYS A 171 -10.60 -35.05 -9.71
N ALA A 172 -11.15 -35.07 -8.50
CA ALA A 172 -10.83 -36.05 -7.46
C ALA A 172 -11.80 -37.24 -7.46
N PHE A 173 -11.38 -38.31 -6.79
CA PHE A 173 -12.10 -39.56 -6.66
C PHE A 173 -11.86 -40.15 -5.25
N LYS A 174 -12.84 -40.89 -4.74
CA LYS A 174 -12.70 -41.69 -3.52
C LYS A 174 -12.61 -43.16 -3.90
N LEU A 175 -11.72 -43.88 -3.23
CA LEU A 175 -11.64 -45.34 -3.26
C LEU A 175 -12.24 -45.91 -1.97
N ASP A 176 -12.52 -47.21 -1.94
CA ASP A 176 -13.23 -47.86 -0.85
C ASP A 176 -12.35 -48.06 0.40
N SER A 177 -12.49 -47.16 1.37
CA SER A 177 -11.79 -47.21 2.65
C SER A 177 -12.37 -48.22 3.66
N GLU A 178 -13.51 -48.86 3.38
CA GLU A 178 -13.98 -50.00 4.16
C GLU A 178 -13.23 -51.28 3.75
N LYS A 179 -12.86 -51.40 2.47
CA LYS A 179 -12.02 -52.49 1.93
C LYS A 179 -10.53 -52.32 2.28
N GLU A 180 -10.00 -51.09 2.31
CA GLU A 180 -8.61 -50.80 2.72
C GLU A 180 -8.54 -49.49 3.54
N PRO A 181 -8.43 -49.55 4.89
CA PRO A 181 -8.46 -48.39 5.77
C PRO A 181 -7.41 -47.31 5.49
N ASN A 182 -6.26 -47.64 4.91
CA ASN A 182 -5.23 -46.64 4.57
C ASN A 182 -5.75 -45.60 3.55
N LEU A 183 -6.74 -45.95 2.72
CA LEU A 183 -7.34 -45.05 1.73
C LEU A 183 -8.05 -43.83 2.34
N ALA A 184 -8.49 -43.90 3.60
CA ALA A 184 -9.16 -42.79 4.27
C ALA A 184 -8.26 -41.53 4.37
N ASN A 185 -6.95 -41.73 4.48
CA ASN A 185 -5.94 -40.66 4.56
C ASN A 185 -5.25 -40.47 3.20
N THR A 186 -6.01 -40.39 2.11
CA THR A 186 -5.46 -40.19 0.76
C THR A 186 -6.29 -39.21 -0.05
N VAL A 187 -5.69 -38.58 -1.06
CA VAL A 187 -6.42 -37.84 -2.11
C VAL A 187 -6.02 -38.43 -3.45
N LEU A 188 -6.99 -38.96 -4.21
CA LEU A 188 -6.79 -39.48 -5.56
C LEU A 188 -7.41 -38.52 -6.57
N MET A 189 -6.65 -38.11 -7.58
CA MET A 189 -7.09 -37.12 -8.58
C MET A 189 -6.54 -37.39 -9.99
N ASN A 190 -7.10 -36.77 -11.02
CA ASN A 190 -6.58 -36.82 -12.39
C ASN A 190 -5.12 -36.31 -12.48
N ASP A 191 -4.29 -37.00 -13.27
CA ASP A 191 -2.94 -36.56 -13.60
C ASP A 191 -2.96 -35.50 -14.73
N MET A 192 -3.18 -34.24 -14.35
CA MET A 192 -3.31 -33.10 -15.29
C MET A 192 -2.08 -32.87 -16.20
N SER A 193 -0.95 -33.55 -15.96
CA SER A 193 0.20 -33.54 -16.89
C SER A 193 -0.16 -34.09 -18.27
N GLN A 194 -1.16 -34.98 -18.35
CA GLN A 194 -1.66 -35.50 -19.62
C GLN A 194 -2.41 -34.42 -20.44
N ASP A 195 -3.00 -33.44 -19.76
CA ASP A 195 -3.73 -32.31 -20.36
C ASP A 195 -2.83 -31.07 -20.59
N GLY A 196 -1.53 -31.20 -20.35
CA GLY A 196 -0.51 -30.17 -20.59
C GLY A 196 -0.27 -29.20 -19.42
N PHE A 197 -0.90 -29.44 -18.25
CA PHE A 197 -0.66 -28.63 -17.05
C PHE A 197 0.64 -29.03 -16.34
N LYS A 198 1.32 -28.04 -15.75
CA LYS A 198 2.58 -28.20 -15.00
C LYS A 198 2.79 -27.03 -14.03
N ASN A 199 3.63 -27.22 -13.02
CA ASN A 199 4.18 -26.07 -12.27
C ASN A 199 5.10 -25.23 -13.17
N LEU A 200 5.22 -23.94 -12.83
CA LEU A 200 6.25 -23.05 -13.36
C LEU A 200 7.50 -23.09 -12.46
N ASN A 201 8.63 -22.56 -12.93
CA ASN A 201 9.87 -22.58 -12.15
C ASN A 201 9.75 -21.67 -10.92
N ARG A 202 9.62 -22.26 -9.73
CA ARG A 202 9.53 -21.53 -8.45
C ARG A 202 10.73 -20.62 -8.16
N LEU A 203 11.89 -20.91 -8.75
CA LEU A 203 13.11 -20.11 -8.60
C LEU A 203 13.14 -18.84 -9.48
N GLU A 204 12.24 -18.75 -10.46
CA GLU A 204 12.01 -17.56 -11.32
C GLU A 204 10.81 -16.72 -10.84
N CYS A 205 9.94 -17.29 -10.00
CA CYS A 205 8.66 -16.72 -9.59
C CYS A 205 7.69 -16.43 -10.76
N LEU A 206 6.50 -15.92 -10.46
CA LEU A 206 5.51 -15.49 -11.45
C LEU A 206 5.83 -14.10 -12.00
N ASN A 207 5.74 -13.94 -13.32
CA ASN A 207 5.80 -12.65 -14.00
C ASN A 207 4.45 -11.88 -13.92
N LEU A 208 4.41 -10.64 -14.43
CA LEU A 208 3.22 -9.78 -14.41
C LEU A 208 1.95 -10.45 -14.96
N GLU A 209 2.01 -11.08 -16.13
CA GLU A 209 0.83 -11.67 -16.78
C GLU A 209 0.42 -13.00 -16.14
N GLN A 210 1.39 -13.83 -15.72
CA GLN A 210 1.14 -15.04 -14.94
C GLN A 210 0.46 -14.72 -13.59
N THR A 211 0.92 -13.66 -12.91
CA THR A 211 0.33 -13.18 -11.65
C THR A 211 -1.09 -12.66 -11.87
N LYS A 212 -1.32 -11.87 -12.93
CA LYS A 212 -2.69 -11.44 -13.33
C LYS A 212 -3.60 -12.63 -13.64
N PHE A 213 -3.09 -13.71 -14.24
CA PHE A 213 -3.88 -14.92 -14.47
C PHE A 213 -4.23 -15.65 -13.17
N ALA A 214 -3.25 -15.83 -12.27
CA ALA A 214 -3.45 -16.46 -10.97
C ALA A 214 -4.48 -15.69 -10.12
N LEU A 215 -4.33 -14.36 -10.01
CA LEU A 215 -5.27 -13.49 -9.29
C LEU A 215 -6.69 -13.51 -9.89
N LYS A 216 -6.81 -13.64 -11.22
CA LYS A 216 -8.12 -13.83 -11.88
C LYS A 216 -8.77 -15.15 -11.48
N LYS A 217 -8.04 -16.27 -11.49
CA LYS A 217 -8.56 -17.58 -11.06
C LYS A 217 -8.87 -17.62 -9.56
N LEU A 218 -8.08 -16.93 -8.74
CA LEU A 218 -8.34 -16.76 -7.30
C LEU A 218 -9.61 -15.94 -7.06
N ALA A 219 -9.78 -14.81 -7.77
CA ALA A 219 -11.00 -14.00 -7.71
C ALA A 219 -12.25 -14.78 -8.17
N GLN A 220 -12.12 -15.67 -9.16
CA GLN A 220 -13.19 -16.58 -9.60
C GLN A 220 -13.57 -17.59 -8.51
N PHE A 221 -12.59 -18.22 -7.89
CA PHE A 221 -12.80 -19.16 -6.78
C PHE A 221 -13.44 -18.47 -5.57
N HIS A 222 -12.90 -17.32 -5.17
CA HIS A 222 -13.42 -16.49 -4.08
C HIS A 222 -14.85 -16.00 -4.33
N ALA A 223 -15.17 -15.50 -5.53
CA ALA A 223 -16.53 -15.08 -5.89
C ALA A 223 -17.54 -16.24 -5.82
N ALA A 224 -17.17 -17.42 -6.31
CA ALA A 224 -18.01 -18.61 -6.17
C ALA A 224 -18.15 -19.05 -4.72
N SER A 225 -17.10 -18.94 -3.89
CA SER A 225 -17.18 -19.31 -2.48
C SER A 225 -18.14 -18.43 -1.68
N ALA A 226 -18.15 -17.12 -1.92
CA ALA A 226 -19.10 -16.19 -1.29
C ALA A 226 -20.54 -16.45 -1.77
N MET A 227 -20.73 -16.70 -3.07
CA MET A 227 -22.04 -17.08 -3.61
C MET A 227 -22.51 -18.45 -3.10
N ASN A 228 -21.60 -19.40 -2.86
CA ASN A 228 -21.91 -20.69 -2.29
C ASN A 228 -22.47 -20.57 -0.87
N VAL A 229 -22.01 -19.61 -0.06
CA VAL A 229 -22.63 -19.33 1.25
C VAL A 229 -24.06 -18.81 1.10
N GLN A 230 -24.30 -17.93 0.12
CA GLN A 230 -25.64 -17.39 -0.18
C GLN A 230 -26.62 -18.46 -0.70
N VAL A 231 -26.13 -19.45 -1.46
CA VAL A 231 -26.98 -20.47 -2.13
C VAL A 231 -27.13 -21.75 -1.31
N ASN A 232 -26.04 -22.24 -0.71
CA ASN A 232 -25.98 -23.55 -0.04
C ASN A 232 -25.85 -23.47 1.48
N GLY A 233 -25.83 -22.25 2.06
CA GLY A 233 -25.67 -22.03 3.49
C GLY A 233 -24.20 -21.97 3.95
N PRO A 234 -23.95 -21.73 5.26
CA PRO A 234 -22.61 -21.57 5.79
C PRO A 234 -21.75 -22.82 5.62
N TYR A 235 -20.43 -22.62 5.51
CA TYR A 235 -19.46 -23.71 5.54
C TYR A 235 -19.46 -24.42 6.89
N ALA A 236 -19.15 -25.72 6.90
CA ALA A 236 -19.00 -26.51 8.11
C ALA A 236 -17.83 -26.02 8.99
N ASP A 237 -17.89 -26.30 10.29
CA ASP A 237 -16.95 -25.79 11.30
C ASP A 237 -15.46 -26.07 11.01
N VAL A 238 -15.14 -27.14 10.28
CA VAL A 238 -13.78 -27.47 9.83
C VAL A 238 -13.18 -26.44 8.87
N PHE A 239 -14.02 -25.69 8.14
CA PHE A 239 -13.59 -24.59 7.28
C PHE A 239 -13.68 -23.23 7.99
N VAL A 240 -14.56 -23.07 8.98
CA VAL A 240 -14.66 -21.82 9.76
C VAL A 240 -13.49 -21.69 10.74
N ASN A 241 -13.11 -22.79 11.40
CA ASN A 241 -12.00 -22.82 12.35
C ASN A 241 -10.67 -23.29 11.72
N GLY A 242 -10.70 -23.82 10.49
CA GLY A 242 -9.58 -24.47 9.83
C GLY A 242 -9.37 -25.92 10.30
N ALA A 243 -8.36 -26.59 9.73
CA ALA A 243 -8.14 -28.05 9.87
C ALA A 243 -7.96 -28.56 11.33
N PHE A 244 -7.63 -27.67 12.27
CA PHE A 244 -7.46 -27.96 13.70
C PHE A 244 -8.80 -27.97 14.47
N GLY A 245 -9.90 -27.53 13.84
CA GLY A 245 -11.21 -27.43 14.46
C GLY A 245 -11.23 -26.47 15.66
N GLY A 246 -12.13 -26.72 16.61
CA GLY A 246 -12.30 -25.86 17.79
C GLY A 246 -11.23 -26.00 18.89
N ASN A 247 -10.21 -26.85 18.73
CA ASN A 247 -9.18 -27.07 19.75
C ASN A 247 -8.07 -26.01 19.66
N LYS A 248 -8.36 -24.83 20.22
CA LYS A 248 -7.47 -23.67 20.24
C LYS A 248 -6.10 -23.94 20.87
N GLU A 249 -6.03 -24.69 21.96
CA GLU A 249 -4.78 -24.92 22.69
C GLU A 249 -3.77 -25.73 21.86
N VAL A 250 -4.23 -26.78 21.16
CA VAL A 250 -3.37 -27.60 20.27
C VAL A 250 -2.98 -26.81 19.02
N LEU A 251 -3.90 -26.02 18.47
CA LEU A 251 -3.64 -25.10 17.35
C LEU A 251 -2.55 -24.08 17.71
N MET A 252 -2.67 -23.40 18.85
CA MET A 252 -1.68 -22.43 19.33
C MET A 252 -0.31 -23.07 19.53
N ALA A 253 -0.23 -24.17 20.28
CA ALA A 253 1.05 -24.83 20.56
C ALA A 253 1.79 -25.29 19.29
N PHE A 254 1.06 -25.73 18.26
CA PHE A 254 1.65 -26.09 16.96
C PHE A 254 2.19 -24.86 16.20
N TYR A 255 1.40 -23.79 16.12
CA TYR A 255 1.84 -22.54 15.46
C TYR A 255 2.98 -21.86 16.22
N GLU A 256 2.93 -21.80 17.56
CA GLU A 256 4.02 -21.29 18.40
C GLU A 256 5.32 -22.06 18.15
N GLY A 257 5.29 -23.39 18.15
CA GLY A 257 6.46 -24.22 17.85
C GLY A 257 7.04 -23.94 16.46
N MET A 258 6.19 -23.90 15.43
CA MET A 258 6.62 -23.60 14.06
C MET A 258 7.24 -22.19 13.95
N ILE A 259 6.54 -21.17 14.47
CA ILE A 259 6.96 -19.76 14.42
C ILE A 259 8.24 -19.54 15.22
N ALA A 260 8.38 -20.08 16.42
CA ALA A 260 9.58 -19.96 17.25
C ALA A 260 10.82 -20.52 16.54
N SER A 261 10.65 -21.63 15.81
CA SER A 261 11.72 -22.30 15.08
C SER A 261 12.24 -21.45 13.90
N PHE A 262 11.34 -20.85 13.12
CA PHE A 262 11.70 -19.91 12.04
C PHE A 262 12.23 -18.58 12.61
N ARG A 263 11.60 -18.02 13.66
CA ARG A 263 12.05 -16.81 14.38
C ARG A 263 13.50 -16.94 14.80
N THR A 264 13.87 -18.02 15.48
CA THR A 264 15.21 -18.21 16.01
C THR A 264 16.27 -18.19 14.92
N ALA A 265 16.05 -18.93 13.82
CA ALA A 265 16.97 -18.97 12.70
C ALA A 265 17.00 -17.65 11.89
N PHE A 266 15.87 -16.98 11.72
CA PHE A 266 15.78 -15.69 11.02
C PHE A 266 16.48 -14.57 11.80
N MET A 267 16.18 -14.45 13.10
CA MET A 267 16.76 -13.44 13.99
C MET A 267 18.27 -13.62 14.20
N ALA A 268 18.79 -14.85 14.04
CA ALA A 268 20.24 -15.12 14.04
C ALA A 268 20.96 -14.70 12.74
N ASN A 269 20.20 -14.47 11.66
CA ASN A 269 20.69 -14.13 10.33
C ASN A 269 20.52 -12.65 9.93
N LEU A 270 19.89 -11.80 10.74
CA LEU A 270 19.70 -10.37 10.44
C LEU A 270 21.00 -9.63 10.08
N LYS A 271 22.08 -9.83 10.85
CA LYS A 271 23.46 -9.40 10.56
C LYS A 271 24.03 -9.78 9.19
N ASN A 272 23.38 -10.71 8.48
CA ASN A 272 23.76 -11.19 7.16
C ASN A 272 22.94 -10.52 6.03
N PHE A 273 22.03 -9.60 6.35
CA PHE A 273 21.24 -8.80 5.41
C PHE A 273 21.63 -7.33 5.48
N GLU A 274 21.51 -6.58 4.38
CA GLU A 274 21.70 -5.12 4.38
C GLU A 274 20.73 -4.45 5.37
N ASN A 275 21.28 -3.72 6.35
CA ASN A 275 20.57 -3.04 7.46
C ASN A 275 19.62 -3.96 8.27
N GLY A 276 19.81 -5.29 8.23
CA GLY A 276 18.87 -6.24 8.84
C GLY A 276 18.75 -6.13 10.36
N GLU A 277 19.81 -5.72 11.05
CA GLU A 277 19.82 -5.53 12.51
C GLU A 277 18.98 -4.33 12.96
N ASP A 278 18.79 -3.30 12.12
CA ASP A 278 17.99 -2.11 12.44
C ASP A 278 16.50 -2.48 12.66
N PHE A 279 16.05 -3.58 12.08
CA PHE A 279 14.70 -4.12 12.25
C PHE A 279 14.54 -5.00 13.49
N ARG A 280 15.61 -5.32 14.25
CA ARG A 280 15.57 -6.35 15.32
C ARG A 280 14.46 -6.11 16.34
N GLU A 281 14.38 -4.90 16.92
CA GLU A 281 13.38 -4.58 17.95
C GLU A 281 11.95 -4.63 17.38
N LYS A 282 11.74 -4.09 16.17
CA LYS A 282 10.45 -4.16 15.46
C LYS A 282 10.06 -5.60 15.13
N LEU A 283 11.01 -6.46 14.77
CA LEU A 283 10.77 -7.88 14.49
C LEU A 283 10.43 -8.67 15.76
N ASP A 284 11.15 -8.48 16.86
CA ASP A 284 10.80 -9.11 18.14
C ASP A 284 9.42 -8.67 18.65
N ALA A 285 9.03 -7.42 18.42
CA ALA A 285 7.67 -6.92 18.63
C ALA A 285 6.65 -7.61 17.70
N ALA A 286 6.89 -7.65 16.39
CA ALA A 286 6.02 -8.26 15.39
C ALA A 286 5.79 -9.77 15.63
N PHE A 287 6.83 -10.53 15.97
CA PHE A 287 6.71 -11.94 16.35
C PHE A 287 5.83 -12.11 17.60
N SER A 288 6.01 -11.27 18.61
CA SER A 288 5.23 -11.33 19.85
C SER A 288 3.76 -10.95 19.60
N LYS A 289 3.53 -9.98 18.71
CA LYS A 289 2.19 -9.61 18.23
C LYS A 289 1.51 -10.75 17.47
N ILE A 290 2.20 -11.44 16.56
CA ILE A 290 1.59 -12.56 15.81
C ILE A 290 1.06 -13.65 16.74
N THR A 291 1.78 -14.01 17.81
CA THR A 291 1.28 -14.99 18.81
C THR A 291 0.02 -14.50 19.52
N LEU A 292 -0.06 -13.21 19.89
CA LEU A 292 -1.21 -12.62 20.59
C LEU A 292 -2.43 -12.42 19.68
N ASP A 293 -2.22 -11.90 18.47
CA ASP A 293 -3.26 -11.63 17.47
C ASP A 293 -3.72 -12.87 16.70
N PHE A 294 -3.12 -14.06 16.94
CA PHE A 294 -3.47 -15.27 16.20
C PHE A 294 -4.96 -15.63 16.31
N GLU A 295 -5.60 -15.38 17.45
CA GLU A 295 -7.07 -15.52 17.58
C GLU A 295 -7.85 -14.59 16.64
N ASN A 296 -7.38 -13.35 16.49
CA ASN A 296 -8.00 -12.33 15.63
C ASN A 296 -7.81 -12.65 14.14
N LEU A 297 -6.63 -13.16 13.76
CA LEU A 297 -6.34 -13.62 12.39
C LEU A 297 -7.10 -14.89 12.01
N MET A 298 -7.37 -15.77 12.99
CA MET A 298 -8.11 -17.01 12.76
C MET A 298 -9.63 -16.81 12.74
N LYS A 299 -10.17 -15.78 13.42
CA LYS A 299 -11.61 -15.50 13.46
C LYS A 299 -12.10 -14.73 12.21
N SER A 300 -13.11 -15.27 11.53
CA SER A 300 -13.87 -14.53 10.49
C SER A 300 -14.78 -13.47 11.12
N ASP A 301 -14.73 -12.23 10.62
CA ASP A 301 -15.65 -11.16 11.02
C ASP A 301 -16.90 -11.16 10.12
N PRO A 302 -18.11 -11.48 10.62
CA PRO A 302 -19.30 -11.61 9.79
C PRO A 302 -19.82 -10.28 9.21
N THR A 303 -19.23 -9.14 9.58
CA THR A 303 -19.56 -7.83 8.98
C THR A 303 -18.74 -7.52 7.72
N GLU A 304 -17.69 -8.31 7.47
CA GLU A 304 -16.77 -8.15 6.34
C GLU A 304 -17.10 -9.06 5.15
N PHE A 305 -16.50 -8.77 4.00
CA PHE A 305 -16.53 -9.69 2.87
C PHE A 305 -15.61 -10.88 3.12
N ASN A 306 -16.20 -12.06 3.36
CA ASN A 306 -15.50 -13.30 3.63
C ASN A 306 -15.65 -14.28 2.45
N VAL A 307 -14.62 -15.12 2.27
CA VAL A 307 -14.47 -16.11 1.20
C VAL A 307 -13.93 -17.40 1.80
N LEU A 308 -14.08 -18.53 1.10
CA LEU A 308 -13.24 -19.70 1.37
C LEU A 308 -11.87 -19.45 0.73
N ASN A 309 -10.87 -19.13 1.54
CA ASN A 309 -9.47 -19.11 1.11
C ASN A 309 -8.99 -20.54 0.87
N HIS A 310 -8.05 -20.72 -0.06
CA HIS A 310 -7.22 -21.91 -0.23
C HIS A 310 -6.31 -22.12 0.98
N GLY A 311 -5.83 -21.03 1.59
CA GLY A 311 -5.05 -20.99 2.82
C GLY A 311 -3.59 -21.46 2.72
N ASP A 312 -3.18 -21.88 1.52
CA ASP A 312 -1.80 -22.15 1.09
C ASP A 312 -1.67 -21.78 -0.40
N CYS A 313 -2.01 -20.54 -0.75
CA CYS A 313 -2.08 -20.09 -2.15
C CYS A 313 -0.70 -19.63 -2.65
N TRP A 314 0.19 -20.56 -3.01
CA TRP A 314 1.52 -20.27 -3.58
C TRP A 314 1.77 -21.06 -4.88
N MET A 315 2.75 -20.66 -5.68
CA MET A 315 2.91 -21.14 -7.06
C MET A 315 3.23 -22.64 -7.24
N ASN A 316 3.64 -23.37 -6.18
CA ASN A 316 3.72 -24.83 -6.23
C ASN A 316 2.32 -25.48 -6.22
N ASN A 317 1.33 -24.81 -5.65
CA ASN A 317 -0.07 -25.23 -5.61
C ASN A 317 -0.86 -24.72 -6.85
N LEU A 318 -0.17 -24.07 -7.79
CA LEU A 318 -0.73 -23.58 -9.05
C LEU A 318 -0.16 -24.38 -10.23
N LEU A 319 -1.00 -25.18 -10.88
CA LEU A 319 -0.67 -25.85 -12.13
C LEU A 319 -1.11 -24.99 -13.31
N PHE A 320 -0.17 -24.58 -14.15
CA PHE A 320 -0.39 -23.77 -15.35
C PHE A 320 -0.35 -24.62 -16.62
N LYS A 321 -1.28 -24.37 -17.53
CA LYS A 321 -1.22 -24.78 -18.94
C LYS A 321 -0.74 -23.59 -19.76
N VAL A 322 0.27 -23.80 -20.60
CA VAL A 322 0.85 -22.73 -21.44
C VAL A 322 0.84 -23.13 -22.91
N ASP A 323 0.61 -22.15 -23.78
CA ASP A 323 0.50 -22.34 -25.23
C ASP A 323 1.88 -22.54 -25.90
N SER A 324 1.85 -22.76 -27.22
CA SER A 324 3.04 -22.86 -28.08
C SER A 324 4.01 -21.68 -28.06
N ARG A 325 3.61 -20.53 -27.52
CA ARG A 325 4.42 -19.29 -27.41
C ARG A 325 4.92 -19.05 -25.98
N GLY A 326 4.38 -19.79 -25.00
CA GLY A 326 4.66 -19.62 -23.57
C GLY A 326 3.64 -18.75 -22.82
N GLU A 327 2.55 -18.34 -23.48
CA GLU A 327 1.47 -17.58 -22.84
C GLU A 327 0.57 -18.50 -22.00
N VAL A 328 -0.05 -17.99 -20.94
CA VAL A 328 -0.93 -18.79 -20.08
C VAL A 328 -2.27 -19.05 -20.76
N GLU A 329 -2.58 -20.32 -21.00
CA GLU A 329 -3.87 -20.79 -21.54
C GLU A 329 -4.88 -20.99 -20.41
N ASP A 330 -4.50 -21.75 -19.38
CA ASP A 330 -5.32 -21.99 -18.19
C ASP A 330 -4.47 -22.25 -16.93
N MET A 331 -5.12 -22.24 -15.75
CA MET A 331 -4.50 -22.57 -14.47
C MET A 331 -5.51 -23.27 -13.54
N VAL A 332 -5.09 -24.31 -12.83
CA VAL A 332 -5.86 -24.99 -11.77
C VAL A 332 -5.09 -25.04 -10.45
N PHE A 333 -5.83 -25.04 -9.35
CA PHE A 333 -5.34 -25.17 -7.99
C PHE A 333 -5.14 -26.65 -7.61
N VAL A 334 -4.18 -26.93 -6.73
CA VAL A 334 -3.98 -28.23 -6.07
C VAL A 334 -3.63 -28.03 -4.60
N ASP A 335 -3.72 -29.08 -3.79
CA ASP A 335 -3.27 -29.08 -2.39
C ASP A 335 -4.12 -28.19 -1.44
N PHE A 336 -5.41 -28.50 -1.33
CA PHE A 336 -6.32 -27.82 -0.40
C PHE A 336 -6.16 -28.33 1.06
N GLN A 337 -4.94 -28.26 1.60
CA GLN A 337 -4.65 -28.70 2.98
C GLN A 337 -5.16 -27.74 4.07
N ASN A 338 -5.12 -26.42 3.82
CA ASN A 338 -5.45 -25.38 4.82
C ASN A 338 -6.69 -24.49 4.47
N PRO A 339 -7.77 -25.00 3.86
CA PRO A 339 -8.88 -24.19 3.38
C PRO A 339 -9.64 -23.56 4.54
N LYS A 340 -9.84 -22.24 4.50
CA LYS A 340 -10.40 -21.48 5.63
C LYS A 340 -11.32 -20.35 5.18
N TYR A 341 -12.52 -20.30 5.78
CA TYR A 341 -13.45 -19.20 5.60
C TYR A 341 -12.98 -17.97 6.38
N GLY A 342 -12.88 -16.82 5.71
CA GLY A 342 -12.32 -15.61 6.28
C GLY A 342 -12.10 -14.50 5.27
N SER A 343 -11.41 -13.44 5.68
CA SER A 343 -11.01 -12.34 4.79
C SER A 343 -10.15 -12.86 3.62
N PRO A 344 -10.33 -12.38 2.36
CA PRO A 344 -9.54 -12.80 1.20
C PRO A 344 -8.07 -12.35 1.25
N THR A 345 -7.71 -11.53 2.23
CA THR A 345 -6.37 -10.97 2.43
C THR A 345 -5.33 -12.04 2.76
N GLN A 346 -5.74 -13.16 3.37
CA GLN A 346 -4.88 -14.31 3.67
C GLN A 346 -4.23 -14.85 2.39
N ASP A 347 -5.02 -15.29 1.41
CA ASP A 347 -4.47 -15.80 0.14
C ASP A 347 -3.78 -14.70 -0.70
N LEU A 348 -4.24 -13.45 -0.63
CA LEU A 348 -3.62 -12.34 -1.37
C LEU A 348 -2.20 -12.03 -0.88
N PHE A 349 -1.97 -11.90 0.42
CA PHE A 349 -0.62 -11.71 0.96
C PHE A 349 0.26 -12.93 0.69
N TYR A 350 -0.29 -14.13 0.89
CA TYR A 350 0.44 -15.38 0.70
C TYR A 350 0.92 -15.53 -0.74
N LEU A 351 0.05 -15.35 -1.73
CA LEU A 351 0.40 -15.45 -3.15
C LEU A 351 1.38 -14.35 -3.57
N LEU A 352 1.09 -13.09 -3.26
CA LEU A 352 1.88 -11.96 -3.75
C LEU A 352 3.30 -11.97 -3.19
N LEU A 353 3.45 -12.21 -1.88
CA LEU A 353 4.76 -12.11 -1.22
C LEU A 353 5.61 -13.37 -1.37
N THR A 354 5.01 -14.56 -1.52
CA THR A 354 5.79 -15.79 -1.77
C THR A 354 6.14 -15.99 -3.24
N SER A 355 5.24 -15.66 -4.16
CA SER A 355 5.25 -16.27 -5.51
C SER A 355 5.46 -15.30 -6.68
N VAL A 356 5.40 -13.99 -6.48
CA VAL A 356 5.60 -13.00 -7.58
C VAL A 356 7.09 -12.62 -7.70
N HIS A 357 7.60 -12.41 -8.91
CA HIS A 357 9.00 -11.97 -9.09
C HIS A 357 9.25 -10.60 -8.43
N ILE A 358 10.45 -10.38 -7.88
CA ILE A 358 10.73 -9.20 -7.05
C ILE A 358 10.57 -7.87 -7.81
N ASP A 359 10.80 -7.86 -9.12
CA ASP A 359 10.63 -6.68 -9.99
C ASP A 359 9.16 -6.25 -10.19
N PHE A 360 8.20 -7.05 -9.72
CA PHE A 360 6.77 -6.71 -9.73
C PHE A 360 6.15 -6.73 -8.32
N LYS A 361 6.63 -7.62 -7.42
CA LYS A 361 6.03 -7.92 -6.11
C LYS A 361 5.59 -6.68 -5.31
N LEU A 362 6.46 -5.66 -5.22
CA LEU A 362 6.26 -4.49 -4.38
C LEU A 362 5.70 -3.31 -5.20
N ASP A 363 6.37 -2.98 -6.30
CA ASP A 363 6.05 -1.83 -7.17
C ASP A 363 4.68 -1.96 -7.88
N TYR A 364 4.19 -3.19 -8.09
CA TYR A 364 2.87 -3.49 -8.66
C TYR A 364 1.89 -4.04 -7.60
N PHE A 365 2.21 -4.01 -6.30
CA PHE A 365 1.35 -4.60 -5.26
C PHE A 365 -0.09 -4.07 -5.32
N ASP A 366 -0.27 -2.74 -5.34
CA ASP A 366 -1.60 -2.11 -5.38
C ASP A 366 -2.32 -2.38 -6.71
N PHE A 367 -1.56 -2.48 -7.81
CA PHE A 367 -2.09 -2.88 -9.12
C PHE A 367 -2.62 -4.32 -9.08
N PHE A 368 -1.94 -5.24 -8.38
CA PHE A 368 -2.40 -6.61 -8.21
C PHE A 368 -3.65 -6.71 -7.34
N ILE A 369 -3.72 -5.96 -6.24
CA ILE A 369 -4.93 -5.88 -5.38
C ILE A 369 -6.12 -5.33 -6.18
N ARG A 370 -5.93 -4.26 -6.96
CA ARG A 370 -6.97 -3.73 -7.86
C ARG A 370 -7.36 -4.73 -8.96
N HIS A 371 -6.40 -5.37 -9.63
CA HIS A 371 -6.71 -6.36 -10.69
C HIS A 371 -7.50 -7.55 -10.15
N TYR A 372 -7.15 -8.03 -8.95
CA TYR A 372 -7.95 -9.03 -8.23
C TYR A 372 -9.37 -8.51 -7.93
N HIS A 373 -9.49 -7.30 -7.39
CA HIS A 373 -10.78 -6.67 -7.06
C HIS A 373 -11.69 -6.51 -8.29
N GLU A 374 -11.16 -6.03 -9.41
CA GLU A 374 -11.89 -5.89 -10.67
C GLU A 374 -12.40 -7.25 -11.19
N GLN A 375 -11.62 -8.34 -11.04
CA GLN A 375 -12.12 -9.67 -11.38
C GLN A 375 -13.12 -10.20 -10.35
N LEU A 376 -12.94 -9.92 -9.06
CA LEU A 376 -13.83 -10.34 -7.97
C LEU A 376 -15.23 -9.74 -8.16
N ILE A 377 -15.33 -8.42 -8.28
CA ILE A 377 -16.59 -7.68 -8.47
C ILE A 377 -17.29 -8.14 -9.76
N LYS A 378 -16.55 -8.27 -10.87
CA LYS A 378 -17.06 -8.83 -12.12
C LYS A 378 -17.66 -10.22 -11.94
N HIS A 379 -16.99 -11.10 -11.18
CA HIS A 379 -17.43 -12.48 -10.99
C HIS A 379 -18.55 -12.64 -9.95
N LEU A 380 -18.61 -11.79 -8.91
CA LEU A 380 -19.74 -11.70 -7.98
C LEU A 380 -21.02 -11.25 -8.71
N ASN A 381 -20.93 -10.22 -9.54
CA ASN A 381 -22.06 -9.71 -10.33
C ASN A 381 -22.55 -10.72 -11.38
N LEU A 382 -21.63 -11.42 -12.07
CA LEU A 382 -21.94 -12.52 -13.00
C LEU A 382 -22.70 -13.67 -12.31
N LEU A 383 -22.26 -14.07 -11.11
CA LEU A 383 -22.94 -15.09 -10.32
C LEU A 383 -24.28 -14.60 -9.76
N GLY A 384 -24.45 -13.30 -9.56
CA GLY A 384 -25.65 -12.69 -8.98
C GLY A 384 -25.63 -12.68 -7.45
N PHE A 385 -24.44 -12.49 -6.86
CA PHE A 385 -24.27 -12.33 -5.42
C PHE A 385 -24.88 -11.01 -4.93
N THR A 386 -25.69 -11.07 -3.88
CA THR A 386 -26.45 -9.92 -3.34
C THR A 386 -26.04 -9.53 -1.92
N GLY A 387 -24.99 -10.14 -1.36
CA GLY A 387 -24.36 -9.66 -0.14
C GLY A 387 -23.51 -8.40 -0.36
N LYS A 388 -22.93 -7.85 0.71
CA LYS A 388 -21.98 -6.73 0.63
C LYS A 388 -20.80 -7.12 -0.25
N GLN A 389 -20.60 -6.41 -1.37
CA GLN A 389 -19.38 -6.48 -2.15
C GLN A 389 -18.39 -5.43 -1.62
N PRO A 390 -17.10 -5.73 -1.46
CA PRO A 390 -16.13 -4.79 -0.89
C PRO A 390 -15.77 -3.71 -1.91
N SER A 391 -15.60 -2.45 -1.47
CA SER A 391 -14.93 -1.43 -2.30
C SER A 391 -13.42 -1.71 -2.40
N LEU A 392 -12.72 -1.06 -3.34
CA LEU A 392 -11.26 -1.19 -3.43
C LEU A 392 -10.57 -0.55 -2.22
N ARG A 393 -11.12 0.57 -1.71
CA ARG A 393 -10.70 1.19 -0.44
C ARG A 393 -10.87 0.21 0.72
N GLU A 394 -12.04 -0.43 0.86
CA GLU A 394 -12.28 -1.44 1.89
C GLU A 394 -11.31 -2.62 1.80
N LEU A 395 -11.04 -3.13 0.58
CA LEU A 395 -10.08 -4.21 0.42
C LEU A 395 -8.66 -3.79 0.87
N HIS A 396 -8.21 -2.58 0.56
CA HIS A 396 -6.93 -2.07 1.05
C HIS A 396 -6.89 -1.87 2.58
N MET A 397 -7.96 -1.38 3.19
CA MET A 397 -8.07 -1.28 4.66
C MET A 397 -8.03 -2.67 5.33
N LEU A 398 -8.66 -3.68 4.72
CA LEU A 398 -8.54 -5.08 5.16
C LEU A 398 -7.10 -5.60 5.06
N MET A 399 -6.32 -5.20 4.05
CA MET A 399 -4.90 -5.57 3.95
C MET A 399 -4.09 -4.99 5.12
N TYR A 400 -4.40 -3.79 5.62
CA TYR A 400 -3.78 -3.26 6.84
C TYR A 400 -4.28 -3.98 8.11
N LYS A 401 -5.59 -4.17 8.28
CA LYS A 401 -6.19 -4.89 9.43
C LYS A 401 -5.62 -6.31 9.60
N TYR A 402 -5.42 -7.03 8.49
CA TYR A 402 -4.93 -8.41 8.46
C TYR A 402 -3.44 -8.52 8.08
N GLY A 403 -2.70 -7.42 8.15
CA GLY A 403 -1.33 -7.29 7.63
C GLY A 403 -0.28 -8.20 8.27
N SER A 404 -0.57 -8.86 9.39
CA SER A 404 0.26 -9.93 9.96
C SER A 404 0.46 -11.11 8.98
N TRP A 405 -0.51 -11.35 8.08
CA TRP A 405 -0.36 -12.32 6.98
C TRP A 405 0.69 -11.93 5.94
N ALA A 406 1.20 -10.68 5.95
CA ALA A 406 2.30 -10.25 5.10
C ALA A 406 3.66 -10.75 5.62
N PHE A 407 3.86 -10.68 6.94
CA PHE A 407 5.16 -10.92 7.56
C PHE A 407 5.51 -12.42 7.60
N PHE A 408 4.62 -13.28 8.10
CA PHE A 408 4.95 -14.70 8.31
C PHE A 408 5.35 -15.45 7.01
N PRO A 409 4.58 -15.42 5.90
CA PRO A 409 4.97 -16.11 4.66
C PRO A 409 6.27 -15.59 4.06
N SER A 410 6.62 -14.32 4.32
CA SER A 410 7.87 -13.70 3.87
C SER A 410 9.10 -14.28 4.58
N ILE A 411 8.96 -14.89 5.76
CA ILE A 411 10.06 -15.49 6.54
C ILE A 411 10.05 -17.02 6.61
N SER A 412 8.89 -17.67 6.42
CA SER A 412 8.75 -19.14 6.51
C SER A 412 8.59 -19.82 5.15
N VAL A 413 7.85 -19.22 4.22
CA VAL A 413 7.50 -19.83 2.92
C VAL A 413 8.39 -19.33 1.80
N LEU A 414 8.53 -18.01 1.63
CA LEU A 414 9.38 -17.37 0.62
C LEU A 414 10.83 -17.92 0.55
N PRO A 415 11.57 -18.15 1.66
CA PRO A 415 12.92 -18.72 1.53
C PRO A 415 12.91 -20.15 0.97
N VAL A 416 11.83 -20.91 1.16
CA VAL A 416 11.65 -22.26 0.59
C VAL A 416 11.36 -22.18 -0.90
N VAL A 417 10.48 -21.25 -1.33
CA VAL A 417 10.21 -20.97 -2.75
C VAL A 417 11.52 -20.69 -3.50
N LEU A 418 12.43 -19.94 -2.87
CA LEU A 418 13.68 -19.49 -3.45
C LEU A 418 14.89 -20.42 -3.21
N LEU A 419 14.75 -21.52 -2.46
CA LEU A 419 15.82 -22.50 -2.23
C LEU A 419 15.93 -23.51 -3.38
N ASP A 420 17.10 -23.62 -4.00
CA ASP A 420 17.38 -24.65 -5.00
C ASP A 420 17.21 -26.08 -4.39
N PRO A 421 16.79 -27.11 -5.16
CA PRO A 421 16.45 -28.43 -4.60
C PRO A 421 17.55 -29.05 -3.72
N SER A 422 17.15 -29.60 -2.56
CA SER A 422 18.06 -30.09 -1.53
C SER A 422 17.48 -31.28 -0.78
N GLU A 423 18.30 -32.32 -0.56
CA GLU A 423 17.93 -33.50 0.23
C GLU A 423 17.67 -33.16 1.71
N SER A 424 18.16 -32.02 2.20
CA SER A 424 17.88 -31.53 3.56
C SER A 424 16.49 -30.92 3.72
N ALA A 425 15.76 -30.66 2.63
CA ALA A 425 14.42 -30.08 2.65
C ALA A 425 13.35 -31.14 2.96
N THR A 426 13.30 -31.58 4.22
CA THR A 426 12.41 -32.62 4.73
C THR A 426 11.46 -32.06 5.80
N PHE A 427 10.31 -32.72 6.00
CA PHE A 427 9.32 -32.34 7.00
C PHE A 427 9.93 -32.12 8.40
N ASP A 428 10.74 -33.07 8.85
CA ASP A 428 11.36 -33.05 10.17
C ASP A 428 12.36 -31.89 10.33
N ASN A 429 13.02 -31.46 9.25
CA ASN A 429 13.95 -30.32 9.26
C ASN A 429 13.23 -28.96 9.20
N PHE A 430 11.96 -28.92 8.82
CA PHE A 430 11.11 -27.73 8.99
C PHE A 430 10.64 -27.60 10.44
N LEU A 431 10.07 -28.67 11.03
CA LEU A 431 9.37 -28.57 12.32
C LEU A 431 10.26 -28.77 13.57
N SER A 432 11.38 -29.48 13.47
CA SER A 432 12.25 -29.70 14.64
C SER A 432 13.39 -28.69 14.74
N ASP A 433 14.02 -28.59 15.91
CA ASP A 433 15.21 -27.76 16.17
C ASP A 433 16.44 -28.60 16.50
N ASN A 434 16.58 -29.74 15.81
CA ASN A 434 17.81 -30.54 15.83
C ASN A 434 18.96 -29.84 15.06
N GLU A 435 20.17 -30.40 15.11
CA GLU A 435 21.35 -29.77 14.49
C GLU A 435 21.23 -29.64 12.95
N ASP A 436 20.62 -30.63 12.28
CA ASP A 436 20.47 -30.65 10.81
C ASP A 436 19.29 -29.78 10.35
N ALA A 437 18.21 -29.74 11.13
CA ALA A 437 17.15 -28.75 10.98
C ALA A 437 17.70 -27.32 11.14
N THR A 438 18.58 -27.10 12.12
CA THR A 438 19.26 -25.81 12.33
C THR A 438 20.17 -25.45 11.15
N LYS A 439 20.95 -26.40 10.60
CA LYS A 439 21.75 -26.19 9.37
C LYS A 439 20.86 -25.84 8.18
N PHE A 440 19.74 -26.54 8.01
CA PHE A 440 18.79 -26.32 6.93
C PHE A 440 18.11 -24.94 7.01
N LYS A 441 17.62 -24.53 8.19
CA LYS A 441 17.06 -23.19 8.40
C LYS A 441 18.10 -22.08 8.23
N ASN A 442 19.38 -22.33 8.52
CA ASN A 442 20.46 -21.39 8.17
C ASN A 442 20.76 -21.36 6.66
N LEU A 443 20.66 -22.48 5.94
CA LEU A 443 20.80 -22.52 4.47
C LEU A 443 19.73 -21.68 3.77
N LEU A 444 18.47 -21.76 4.26
CA LEU A 444 17.36 -20.92 3.81
C LEU A 444 17.70 -19.42 3.85
N TYR A 445 18.22 -18.92 4.97
CA TYR A 445 18.51 -17.49 5.16
C TYR A 445 19.89 -17.05 4.61
N ALA A 446 20.83 -17.97 4.44
CA ALA A 446 22.10 -17.70 3.75
C ALA A 446 21.94 -17.51 2.23
N ASN A 447 20.83 -18.00 1.65
CA ASN A 447 20.56 -18.01 0.22
C ASN A 447 20.50 -16.59 -0.39
N LYS A 448 21.40 -16.31 -1.36
CA LYS A 448 21.49 -15.01 -2.05
C LYS A 448 20.19 -14.60 -2.78
N ARG A 449 19.41 -15.56 -3.30
CA ARG A 449 18.12 -15.30 -3.95
C ARG A 449 17.10 -14.77 -2.95
N TYR A 450 17.09 -15.33 -1.73
CA TYR A 450 16.24 -14.86 -0.63
C TYR A 450 16.68 -13.48 -0.10
N LYS A 451 17.99 -13.25 0.08
CA LYS A 451 18.52 -11.96 0.57
C LYS A 451 18.02 -10.77 -0.24
N GLY A 452 18.25 -10.78 -1.55
CA GLY A 452 17.81 -9.71 -2.46
C GLY A 452 16.28 -9.53 -2.60
N TYR A 453 15.48 -10.40 -1.96
CA TYR A 453 14.04 -10.20 -1.76
C TYR A 453 13.77 -9.62 -0.37
N ILE A 454 14.26 -10.24 0.72
CA ILE A 454 13.96 -9.82 2.10
C ILE A 454 14.52 -8.44 2.44
N GLU A 455 15.68 -8.06 1.86
CA GLU A 455 16.30 -6.74 1.97
C GLU A 455 15.44 -5.62 1.37
N LYS A 456 14.47 -5.95 0.50
CA LYS A 456 13.44 -5.03 -0.01
C LYS A 456 12.10 -5.15 0.72
N ILE A 457 11.73 -6.37 1.14
CA ILE A 457 10.45 -6.65 1.81
C ILE A 457 10.44 -6.07 3.23
N LEU A 458 11.53 -6.14 4.01
CA LEU A 458 11.55 -5.59 5.38
C LEU A 458 11.28 -4.07 5.42
N PRO A 459 11.95 -3.21 4.61
CA PRO A 459 11.58 -1.79 4.50
C PRO A 459 10.13 -1.56 4.06
N TRP A 460 9.59 -2.39 3.16
CA TRP A 460 8.21 -2.26 2.66
C TRP A 460 7.18 -2.63 3.73
N LEU A 461 7.42 -3.67 4.54
CA LEU A 461 6.59 -4.04 5.68
C LEU A 461 6.62 -2.94 6.75
N ASP A 462 7.81 -2.42 7.08
CA ASP A 462 8.00 -1.37 8.09
C ASP A 462 7.28 -0.07 7.71
N ASN A 463 7.48 0.42 6.47
CA ASN A 463 6.81 1.62 5.96
C ASN A 463 5.27 1.52 5.93
N ARG A 464 4.69 0.32 6.10
CA ARG A 464 3.25 0.05 6.19
C ARG A 464 2.74 -0.25 7.61
N GLY A 465 3.60 -0.16 8.62
CA GLY A 465 3.25 -0.45 10.02
C GLY A 465 3.12 -1.94 10.35
N LEU A 466 3.47 -2.82 9.40
CA LEU A 466 3.23 -4.27 9.49
C LEU A 466 4.20 -4.99 10.44
N LEU A 467 5.01 -4.24 11.19
CA LEU A 467 5.96 -4.70 12.20
C LEU A 467 5.78 -4.02 13.58
N GLU A 468 4.72 -3.22 13.82
CA GLU A 468 4.57 -2.41 15.05
C GLU A 468 3.85 -3.11 16.23
N ALA A 469 4.29 -2.77 17.46
CA ALA A 469 3.56 -2.98 18.73
C ALA A 469 3.76 -1.80 19.71
N TYR A 470 2.89 -1.65 20.72
CA TYR A 470 2.61 -0.37 21.41
C TYR A 470 2.95 -0.35 22.92
N THR A 471 3.51 0.75 23.45
CA THR A 471 3.69 1.04 24.91
C THR A 471 3.79 2.56 25.22
N GLN A 472 3.51 3.01 26.46
CA GLN A 472 3.43 4.44 26.87
C GLN A 472 3.64 4.72 28.40
N SER A 473 4.15 5.90 28.80
CA SER A 473 4.22 6.42 30.21
C SER A 473 4.58 7.94 30.33
N THR A 474 4.25 8.64 31.43
CA THR A 474 4.24 10.15 31.59
C THR A 474 5.28 10.74 32.63
N LEU A 475 5.44 12.02 33.09
CA LEU A 475 4.59 13.18 33.55
C LEU A 475 5.34 14.58 33.54
N THR A 476 4.63 15.73 33.72
CA THR A 476 5.07 17.13 34.14
C THR A 476 6.15 17.95 33.34
N GLU A 477 6.63 19.15 33.74
CA GLU A 477 6.12 20.57 33.75
C GLU A 477 7.19 21.59 34.33
N SER A 478 7.15 22.96 34.30
CA SER A 478 6.62 24.04 33.39
C SER A 478 7.05 25.51 33.83
N GLN A 479 6.80 26.57 33.00
CA GLN A 479 6.67 28.05 33.31
C GLN A 479 7.96 28.93 33.58
N SER A 480 8.03 30.30 33.62
CA SER A 480 7.34 31.55 33.09
C SER A 480 8.16 32.85 33.53
N LEU A 481 7.94 34.21 33.39
CA LEU A 481 7.04 35.27 32.78
C LEU A 481 7.79 36.68 32.68
N GLU A 482 7.45 37.56 31.67
CA GLU A 482 7.17 39.07 31.64
C GLU A 482 8.16 40.23 32.07
N GLN A 483 8.17 41.54 31.62
CA GLN A 483 7.44 42.43 30.61
C GLN A 483 8.06 43.90 30.35
N SER A 484 7.68 44.64 29.24
CA SER A 484 7.62 46.16 28.98
C SER A 484 8.90 47.04 28.57
N VAL A 485 8.98 48.31 28.01
CA VAL A 485 8.13 49.41 27.32
C VAL A 485 9.01 50.68 26.82
N ASN A 486 8.80 51.78 25.99
CA ASN A 486 8.14 52.34 24.70
C ASN A 486 8.76 53.80 24.34
N SER A 487 8.62 54.70 23.29
CA SER A 487 7.98 54.87 21.90
C SER A 487 8.35 56.21 21.07
N ASN A 488 8.70 56.22 19.74
CA ASN A 488 8.46 57.28 18.63
C ASN A 488 8.71 56.85 17.09
N GLN A 489 8.19 57.36 15.90
CA GLN A 489 6.84 57.37 15.17
C GLN A 489 6.80 57.27 13.55
N ILE A 490 5.81 56.61 12.85
CA ILE A 490 5.59 56.39 11.34
C ILE A 490 4.12 56.56 10.77
N LEU A 491 3.37 55.48 10.39
CA LEU A 491 2.11 55.44 9.56
C LEU A 491 0.98 56.29 10.20
N ASP A 492 -0.13 56.48 9.47
CA ASP A 492 -1.39 57.05 9.97
C ASP A 492 -1.85 56.45 11.32
N TRP A 493 -1.62 55.15 11.55
CA TRP A 493 -1.96 54.45 12.80
C TRP A 493 -0.84 53.58 13.40
N LEU A 494 -0.03 52.87 12.60
CA LEU A 494 1.22 52.20 13.05
C LEU A 494 2.34 53.24 13.14
N SER A 495 3.47 52.97 13.76
CA SER A 495 4.53 53.97 13.87
C SER A 495 5.90 53.34 14.20
N VAL A 496 7.07 53.98 13.94
CA VAL A 496 8.34 53.46 14.53
C VAL A 496 8.19 53.37 16.05
N SER A 497 7.29 54.17 16.66
CA SER A 497 7.09 54.17 18.10
C SER A 497 6.70 52.84 18.64
N ASP A 498 5.77 52.19 17.96
CA ASP A 498 5.13 51.00 18.51
C ASP A 498 6.07 49.78 18.45
N PHE A 499 7.25 49.94 17.83
CA PHE A 499 8.35 48.99 17.86
C PHE A 499 9.30 49.20 19.04
N GLU A 500 9.25 50.31 19.77
CA GLU A 500 10.17 50.54 20.90
C GLU A 500 9.92 49.55 22.03
N ASP A 501 8.66 49.18 22.29
CA ASP A 501 8.28 48.03 23.13
C ASP A 501 8.83 46.70 22.61
N ILE A 502 8.67 46.47 21.31
CA ILE A 502 8.99 45.21 20.65
C ILE A 502 10.51 45.01 20.64
N ILE A 503 11.28 46.08 20.48
CA ILE A 503 12.74 46.07 20.49
C ILE A 503 13.24 46.02 21.93
N SER A 504 12.79 46.89 22.84
CA SER A 504 13.27 46.89 24.24
C SER A 504 12.97 45.59 24.99
N SER A 505 11.86 44.92 24.70
CA SER A 505 11.53 43.60 25.28
C SER A 505 12.29 42.42 24.66
N SER A 506 13.01 42.61 23.54
CA SER A 506 13.77 41.57 22.84
C SER A 506 15.28 41.84 22.71
N GLU A 507 15.72 43.08 22.95
CA GLU A 507 17.10 43.54 22.93
C GLU A 507 17.44 44.26 24.26
N PRO A 508 18.05 43.57 25.23
CA PRO A 508 18.41 44.17 26.52
C PRO A 508 19.35 45.37 26.38
N GLU A 509 20.16 45.45 25.32
CA GLU A 509 21.11 46.54 25.07
C GLU A 509 20.55 47.70 24.24
N PHE A 510 19.23 47.75 24.02
CA PHE A 510 18.56 48.88 23.37
C PHE A 510 18.76 50.19 24.14
N GLU A 511 18.95 51.30 23.42
CA GLU A 511 18.99 52.67 23.97
C GLU A 511 17.89 53.58 23.42
N LYS A 512 17.66 53.57 22.10
CA LYS A 512 16.60 54.36 21.43
C LYS A 512 16.45 53.96 19.96
N ILE A 513 15.31 54.30 19.36
CA ILE A 513 15.13 54.26 17.90
C ILE A 513 15.82 55.47 17.24
N LEU A 514 16.39 55.25 16.05
CA LEU A 514 16.98 56.29 15.19
C LEU A 514 16.12 56.64 13.97
N GLY A 515 15.31 55.69 13.49
CA GLY A 515 14.41 55.85 12.36
C GLY A 515 13.94 54.50 11.81
N GLY A 516 13.23 54.50 10.68
CA GLY A 516 12.83 53.29 9.98
C GLY A 516 12.50 53.54 8.51
N ASP A 517 12.40 52.45 7.74
CA ASP A 517 12.09 52.42 6.31
C ASP A 517 11.11 51.27 6.02
N TRP A 518 10.28 51.38 4.98
CA TRP A 518 9.23 50.40 4.70
C TRP A 518 8.85 50.30 3.21
N SER A 519 8.59 49.07 2.77
CA SER A 519 8.38 48.72 1.35
C SER A 519 7.39 47.54 1.21
N SER A 520 6.92 47.27 -0.01
CA SER A 520 6.14 46.04 -0.28
C SER A 520 7.03 44.81 -0.11
N ALA A 521 6.55 43.78 0.59
CA ALA A 521 7.34 42.57 0.83
C ALA A 521 7.33 41.56 -0.33
N THR A 522 6.39 41.69 -1.27
CA THR A 522 6.18 40.71 -2.37
C THR A 522 6.10 41.37 -3.75
N LYS A 523 6.27 40.55 -4.79
CA LYS A 523 6.11 40.93 -6.19
C LYS A 523 4.62 41.02 -6.57
N PRO A 524 4.28 41.62 -7.72
CA PRO A 524 2.96 41.43 -8.33
C PRO A 524 2.64 39.93 -8.50
N GLY A 525 1.41 39.53 -8.16
CA GLY A 525 0.94 38.13 -8.29
C GLY A 525 1.24 37.19 -7.11
N ASP A 526 2.02 37.60 -6.11
CA ASP A 526 2.37 36.73 -4.95
C ASP A 526 1.38 36.84 -3.76
N ASN A 527 0.35 37.70 -3.83
CA ASN A 527 -0.62 37.91 -2.74
C ASN A 527 -2.01 38.31 -3.25
N TYR A 528 -3.05 37.58 -2.84
CA TYR A 528 -4.44 37.81 -3.25
C TYR A 528 -5.36 38.31 -2.12
N ALA A 529 -5.11 37.92 -0.86
CA ALA A 529 -6.02 38.21 0.27
C ALA A 529 -5.54 39.32 1.23
N SER A 530 -4.28 39.77 1.15
CA SER A 530 -3.74 40.75 2.11
C SER A 530 -2.56 41.57 1.56
N LYS A 531 -2.27 42.71 2.20
CA LYS A 531 -1.11 43.55 1.88
C LYS A 531 0.03 43.26 2.85
N LEU A 532 1.15 42.73 2.35
CA LEU A 532 2.37 42.56 3.14
C LEU A 532 3.34 43.74 2.92
N LEU A 533 3.77 44.36 4.01
CA LEU A 533 4.85 45.34 4.04
C LEU A 533 6.06 44.78 4.79
N LYS A 534 7.26 45.01 4.27
CA LYS A 534 8.52 44.86 5.01
C LYS A 534 8.81 46.17 5.71
N VAL A 535 9.12 46.13 7.00
CA VAL A 535 9.40 47.30 7.85
C VAL A 535 10.74 47.09 8.55
N ASP A 536 11.70 47.97 8.30
CA ASP A 536 13.03 47.94 8.91
C ASP A 536 13.16 49.11 9.91
N ILE A 537 13.48 48.79 11.16
CA ILE A 537 13.65 49.75 12.26
C ILE A 537 15.13 49.85 12.59
N GLN A 538 15.72 51.04 12.53
CA GLN A 538 17.09 51.28 12.97
C GLN A 538 17.10 51.74 14.42
N ALA A 539 17.78 51.00 15.29
CA ALA A 539 17.93 51.32 16.71
C ALA A 539 19.40 51.47 17.10
N GLN A 540 19.67 52.37 18.04
CA GLN A 540 20.97 52.50 18.70
C GLN A 540 20.99 51.61 19.95
N LEU A 541 22.11 50.91 20.15
CA LEU A 541 22.39 50.15 21.36
C LEU A 541 23.26 50.96 22.34
N LYS A 542 23.31 50.55 23.61
CA LYS A 542 24.04 51.25 24.69
C LYS A 542 25.54 51.44 24.42
N ASP A 543 26.16 50.51 23.69
CA ASP A 543 27.55 50.59 23.23
C ASP A 543 27.77 51.59 22.07
N LYS A 544 26.69 52.25 21.65
CA LYS A 544 26.55 53.19 20.52
C LYS A 544 26.58 52.56 19.13
N SER A 545 26.63 51.23 19.01
CA SER A 545 26.39 50.54 17.74
C SER A 545 24.95 50.75 17.25
N VAL A 546 24.71 50.45 15.96
CA VAL A 546 23.39 50.56 15.33
C VAL A 546 22.99 49.20 14.80
N LYS A 547 21.77 48.76 15.14
CA LYS A 547 21.20 47.47 14.76
C LYS A 547 19.86 47.69 14.05
N THR A 548 19.68 47.02 12.92
CA THR A 548 18.40 47.03 12.20
C THR A 548 17.56 45.82 12.62
N PHE A 549 16.33 46.07 13.04
CA PHE A 549 15.31 45.07 13.32
C PHE A 549 14.32 45.05 12.16
N SER A 550 14.12 43.89 11.52
CA SER A 550 13.29 43.76 10.31
C SER A 550 12.04 42.94 10.60
N TYR A 551 10.90 43.44 10.14
CA TYR A 551 9.57 42.89 10.41
C TYR A 551 8.75 42.76 9.13
N ILE A 552 7.76 41.88 9.14
CA ILE A 552 6.71 41.76 8.13
C ILE A 552 5.38 42.15 8.77
N LEU A 553 4.67 43.09 8.16
CA LEU A 553 3.33 43.52 8.54
C LEU A 553 2.32 43.05 7.49
N LYS A 554 1.46 42.09 7.84
CA LYS A 554 0.25 41.69 7.10
C LYS A 554 -0.89 42.61 7.53
N VAL A 555 -1.61 43.22 6.58
CA VAL A 555 -2.79 44.06 6.85
C VAL A 555 -3.92 43.65 5.92
N GLN A 556 -5.14 43.53 6.46
CA GLN A 556 -6.34 43.26 5.66
C GLN A 556 -6.72 44.49 4.80
N PRO A 557 -7.12 44.34 3.53
CA PRO A 557 -7.65 45.45 2.74
C PRO A 557 -9.00 45.93 3.29
N PRO A 558 -9.41 47.20 3.04
CA PRO A 558 -10.77 47.64 3.32
C PRO A 558 -11.78 46.76 2.57
N LYS A 559 -12.82 46.27 3.25
CA LYS A 559 -13.77 45.27 2.72
C LYS A 559 -14.36 45.66 1.36
N THR A 560 -13.89 45.01 0.31
CA THR A 560 -14.56 44.90 -0.99
C THR A 560 -15.69 43.86 -0.90
N VAL A 561 -16.59 43.85 -1.91
CA VAL A 561 -17.79 43.01 -1.91
C VAL A 561 -17.49 41.69 -2.62
N ASP A 562 -16.64 40.88 -2.00
CA ASP A 562 -16.15 39.60 -2.54
C ASP A 562 -16.60 38.43 -1.68
N ASN A 563 -16.97 37.31 -2.33
CA ASN A 563 -17.66 36.16 -1.71
C ASN A 563 -16.84 35.35 -0.67
N PHE A 564 -15.66 35.83 -0.26
CA PHE A 564 -14.78 35.19 0.71
C PHE A 564 -14.84 35.83 2.12
N THR A 565 -15.69 36.84 2.34
CA THR A 565 -15.87 37.48 3.66
C THR A 565 -16.27 36.51 4.77
N ASP A 566 -16.94 35.42 4.40
CA ASP A 566 -17.65 34.57 5.35
C ASP A 566 -16.73 33.50 5.99
N ILE A 567 -15.54 33.28 5.42
CA ILE A 567 -14.56 32.27 5.86
C ILE A 567 -13.66 32.77 7.02
N ASN A 568 -13.67 34.07 7.34
CA ASN A 568 -12.96 34.68 8.49
C ASN A 568 -11.47 34.30 8.62
N MET A 569 -10.78 34.13 7.49
CA MET A 569 -9.38 33.65 7.43
C MET A 569 -8.36 34.55 8.17
N PHE A 570 -8.52 35.87 8.12
CA PHE A 570 -7.57 36.80 8.73
C PHE A 570 -7.67 36.86 10.28
N PRO A 571 -8.87 36.95 10.90
CA PRO A 571 -9.02 36.72 12.35
C PRO A 571 -8.47 35.38 12.83
N LYS A 572 -8.66 34.30 12.05
CA LYS A 572 -8.14 32.96 12.34
C LYS A 572 -6.60 32.94 12.39
N GLU A 573 -5.94 33.51 11.38
CA GLU A 573 -4.48 33.64 11.36
C GLU A 573 -3.98 34.49 12.54
N MET A 574 -4.65 35.60 12.86
CA MET A 574 -4.30 36.46 14.00
C MET A 574 -4.40 35.73 15.35
N GLU A 575 -5.43 34.92 15.60
CA GLU A 575 -5.53 34.12 16.82
C GLU A 575 -4.46 33.02 16.85
N MET A 576 -4.15 32.38 15.72
CA MET A 576 -3.05 31.40 15.63
C MET A 576 -1.72 31.98 16.08
N TYR A 577 -1.29 33.08 15.49
CA TYR A 577 -0.01 33.72 15.82
C TYR A 577 0.06 34.31 17.23
N ARG A 578 -1.06 34.78 17.80
CA ARG A 578 -1.09 35.47 19.10
C ARG A 578 -1.36 34.55 20.29
N LYS A 579 -1.95 33.37 20.08
CA LYS A 579 -2.40 32.44 21.13
C LYS A 579 -1.87 31.03 20.93
N TYR A 580 -2.23 30.37 19.83
CA TYR A 580 -1.98 28.93 19.69
C TYR A 580 -0.51 28.61 19.41
N VAL A 581 0.17 29.36 18.51
CA VAL A 581 1.60 29.16 18.26
C VAL A 581 2.46 29.36 19.52
N PRO A 582 2.34 30.48 20.27
CA PRO A 582 3.04 30.64 21.55
C PRO A 582 2.71 29.55 22.59
N ALA A 583 1.46 29.06 22.62
CA ALA A 583 1.07 27.98 23.51
C ALA A 583 1.69 26.63 23.12
N PHE A 584 1.76 26.30 21.83
CA PHE A 584 2.39 25.08 21.32
C PHE A 584 3.90 25.08 21.59
N GLU A 585 4.57 26.22 21.37
CA GLU A 585 6.00 26.38 21.71
C GLU A 585 6.23 26.32 23.23
N LYS A 586 5.32 26.87 24.05
CA LYS A 586 5.36 26.73 25.51
C LYS A 586 5.22 25.28 25.96
N LEU A 587 4.33 24.48 25.36
CA LEU A 587 4.16 23.06 25.69
C LEU A 587 5.48 22.28 25.51
N TYR A 588 6.22 22.54 24.42
CA TYR A 588 7.53 21.93 24.23
C TYR A 588 8.59 22.46 25.19
N LYS A 589 8.63 23.78 25.43
CA LYS A 589 9.56 24.39 26.39
C LYS A 589 9.38 23.82 27.80
N ASP A 590 8.13 23.66 28.25
CA ASP A 590 7.76 23.05 29.52
C ASP A 590 8.12 21.54 29.58
N ALA A 591 8.15 20.86 28.43
CA ALA A 591 8.63 19.49 28.28
C ALA A 591 10.16 19.39 28.09
N GLY A 592 10.91 20.50 28.18
CA GLY A 592 12.37 20.54 28.12
C GLY A 592 12.98 20.62 26.72
N LEU A 593 12.19 20.89 25.68
CA LEU A 593 12.65 21.01 24.29
C LEU A 593 12.26 22.38 23.71
N ALA A 594 13.23 23.18 23.26
CA ALA A 594 12.91 24.38 22.50
C ALA A 594 12.51 23.99 21.06
N ILE A 595 11.30 24.37 20.64
CA ILE A 595 10.83 24.31 19.24
C ILE A 595 10.28 25.69 18.89
N THR A 596 10.56 26.15 17.67
CA THR A 596 9.86 27.27 17.04
C THR A 596 9.08 26.75 15.82
N PHE A 597 7.84 27.19 15.66
CA PHE A 597 6.93 26.75 14.60
C PHE A 597 6.82 27.73 13.44
N SER A 598 6.76 29.03 13.75
CA SER A 598 6.55 30.10 12.78
C SER A 598 7.41 31.33 13.11
N ALA A 599 7.29 32.40 12.33
CA ALA A 599 7.80 33.70 12.70
C ALA A 599 7.16 34.18 14.02
N LYS A 600 7.97 34.70 14.95
CA LYS A 600 7.44 35.37 16.15
C LYS A 600 6.50 36.49 15.74
N SER A 601 5.32 36.51 16.33
CA SER A 601 4.37 37.61 16.18
C SER A 601 4.55 38.65 17.29
N PHE A 602 4.12 39.88 16.99
CA PHE A 602 4.19 41.00 17.92
C PHE A 602 2.86 41.74 17.95
N VAL A 603 2.52 42.27 19.13
CA VAL A 603 1.33 43.08 19.36
C VAL A 603 1.79 44.48 19.75
N LEU A 604 1.29 45.48 19.02
CA LEU A 604 1.52 46.89 19.31
C LEU A 604 0.80 47.26 20.60
N ASN A 605 1.49 47.89 21.55
CA ASN A 605 0.95 48.27 22.85
C ASN A 605 0.09 49.54 22.80
N LYS A 606 -0.91 49.54 21.92
CA LYS A 606 -1.94 50.59 21.83
C LYS A 606 -3.20 50.05 21.17
N PRO A 607 -4.38 50.63 21.43
CA PRO A 607 -5.59 50.32 20.68
C PRO A 607 -5.42 50.70 19.20
N VAL A 608 -5.44 49.70 18.34
CA VAL A 608 -5.54 49.84 16.88
C VAL A 608 -6.90 49.30 16.46
N LYS A 609 -7.58 49.99 15.53
CA LYS A 609 -8.90 49.59 15.03
C LYS A 609 -8.84 48.56 13.90
N GLU A 610 -7.80 48.65 13.08
CA GLU A 610 -7.64 47.82 11.89
C GLU A 610 -7.04 46.45 12.23
N GLU A 611 -7.44 45.41 11.50
CA GLU A 611 -6.87 44.08 11.67
C GLU A 611 -5.46 44.01 11.07
N TYR A 612 -4.48 43.65 11.89
CA TYR A 612 -3.07 43.53 11.50
C TYR A 612 -2.37 42.36 12.18
N LEU A 613 -1.37 41.82 11.48
CA LEU A 613 -0.44 40.83 12.00
C LEU A 613 1.00 41.32 11.75
N LEU A 614 1.76 41.56 12.82
CA LEU A 614 3.15 41.96 12.77
C LEU A 614 4.03 40.76 13.18
N MET A 615 5.07 40.47 12.39
CA MET A 615 5.94 39.29 12.53
C MET A 615 7.41 39.65 12.34
N GLU A 616 8.35 38.82 12.82
CA GLU A 616 9.78 38.96 12.48
C GLU A 616 10.04 38.62 11.00
N ASN A 617 10.96 39.34 10.35
CA ASN A 617 11.36 39.03 8.98
C ASN A 617 12.40 37.90 8.96
N LEU A 618 11.93 36.66 8.80
CA LEU A 618 12.78 35.47 8.77
C LEU A 618 13.90 35.50 7.72
N GLN A 619 13.78 36.31 6.65
CA GLN A 619 14.85 36.47 5.66
C GLN A 619 16.14 37.05 6.28
N THR A 620 16.05 37.96 7.27
CA THR A 620 17.24 38.47 7.97
C THR A 620 17.86 37.43 8.91
N SER A 621 17.09 36.42 9.29
CA SER A 621 17.57 35.22 10.01
C SER A 621 18.06 34.12 9.07
N GLY A 622 18.25 34.41 7.77
CA GLY A 622 18.82 33.48 6.78
C GLY A 622 17.88 32.41 6.24
N PHE A 623 16.59 32.46 6.58
CA PHE A 623 15.58 31.56 6.02
C PHE A 623 15.28 31.88 4.54
N LYS A 624 14.96 30.85 3.76
CA LYS A 624 14.67 30.93 2.32
C LYS A 624 13.49 30.05 1.96
N MET A 625 12.75 30.44 0.92
CA MET A 625 11.79 29.57 0.24
C MET A 625 12.52 28.52 -0.62
N ALA A 626 11.90 27.37 -0.81
CA ALA A 626 12.34 26.40 -1.82
C ALA A 626 11.70 26.69 -3.20
N ASP A 627 12.22 26.06 -4.25
CA ASP A 627 11.70 26.21 -5.62
C ASP A 627 10.50 25.28 -5.86
N ARG A 628 9.28 25.83 -5.76
CA ARG A 628 8.03 25.07 -5.92
C ARG A 628 7.89 24.33 -7.25
N MET A 629 8.60 24.77 -8.30
CA MET A 629 8.55 24.16 -9.63
C MET A 629 9.49 22.95 -9.77
N LYS A 630 10.38 22.74 -8.80
CA LYS A 630 11.13 21.48 -8.61
C LYS A 630 10.43 20.58 -7.58
N GLY A 631 9.93 21.18 -6.50
CA GLY A 631 9.47 20.48 -5.32
C GLY A 631 10.59 20.32 -4.27
N LEU A 632 10.25 19.64 -3.19
CA LEU A 632 11.14 19.36 -2.06
C LEU A 632 11.78 17.98 -2.19
N ASP A 633 13.10 17.91 -2.01
CA ASP A 633 13.84 16.65 -1.89
C ASP A 633 13.45 15.89 -0.60
N LEU A 634 14.08 14.73 -0.39
CA LEU A 634 13.73 13.83 0.72
C LEU A 634 14.01 14.43 2.09
N GLU A 635 15.10 15.18 2.29
CA GLU A 635 15.46 15.74 3.59
C GLU A 635 14.61 16.97 3.93
N HIS A 636 14.32 17.81 2.94
CA HIS A 636 13.35 18.90 3.10
C HIS A 636 11.94 18.35 3.38
N SER A 637 11.52 17.29 2.67
CA SER A 637 10.23 16.62 2.89
C SER A 637 10.12 16.03 4.30
N LYS A 638 11.16 15.33 4.75
CA LYS A 638 11.28 14.82 6.12
C LYS A 638 11.24 15.93 7.17
N SER A 639 11.90 17.07 6.92
CA SER A 639 11.95 18.18 7.87
C SER A 639 10.60 18.89 8.01
N SER A 640 9.90 19.12 6.89
CA SER A 640 8.52 19.64 6.88
C SER A 640 7.55 18.71 7.61
N LEU A 641 7.55 17.42 7.29
CA LEU A 641 6.68 16.43 7.95
C LEU A 641 6.99 16.27 9.43
N LYS A 642 8.26 16.37 9.83
CA LYS A 642 8.64 16.44 11.26
C LYS A 642 8.06 17.68 11.94
N LYS A 643 8.07 18.84 11.29
CA LYS A 643 7.49 20.07 11.86
C LYS A 643 5.96 19.99 11.94
N LEU A 644 5.29 19.36 10.98
CA LEU A 644 3.85 19.05 11.03
C LEU A 644 3.52 18.02 12.13
N ALA A 645 4.31 16.96 12.29
CA ALA A 645 4.14 15.98 13.39
C ALA A 645 4.28 16.64 14.77
N GLN A 646 5.26 17.54 14.92
CA GLN A 646 5.45 18.34 16.12
C GLN A 646 4.25 19.27 16.40
N TRP A 647 3.72 19.90 15.36
CA TRP A 647 2.55 20.78 15.43
C TRP A 647 1.30 20.01 15.84
N HIS A 648 1.01 18.88 15.18
CA HIS A 648 -0.11 18.01 15.49
C HIS A 648 -0.06 17.45 16.92
N ALA A 649 1.11 16.98 17.38
CA ALA A 649 1.30 16.54 18.77
C ALA A 649 1.02 17.66 19.79
N ALA A 650 1.44 18.90 19.51
CA ALA A 650 1.11 20.04 20.36
C ALA A 650 -0.37 20.40 20.31
N SER A 651 -1.03 20.28 19.16
CA SER A 651 -2.45 20.59 19.03
C SER A 651 -3.35 19.68 19.88
N ILE A 652 -3.13 18.36 19.84
CA ILE A 652 -3.94 17.41 20.60
C ILE A 652 -3.64 17.51 22.10
N LYS A 653 -2.39 17.81 22.49
CA LYS A 653 -2.04 18.12 23.88
C LYS A 653 -2.66 19.44 24.36
N TYR A 654 -2.73 20.46 23.49
CA TYR A 654 -3.43 21.70 23.80
C TYR A 654 -4.93 21.45 24.02
N LYS A 655 -5.59 20.66 23.15
CA LYS A 655 -7.00 20.27 23.32
C LYS A 655 -7.24 19.52 24.63
N GLU A 656 -6.33 18.60 25.00
CA GLU A 656 -6.39 17.84 26.26
C GLU A 656 -6.36 18.76 27.49
N ILE A 657 -5.51 19.79 27.50
CA ILE A 657 -5.38 20.71 28.64
C ILE A 657 -6.48 21.78 28.67
N ASN A 658 -6.86 22.34 27.52
CA ASN A 658 -7.65 23.56 27.43
C ASN A 658 -9.11 23.33 26.98
N GLY A 659 -9.48 22.11 26.59
CA GLY A 659 -10.77 21.79 25.97
C GLY A 659 -10.78 22.00 24.45
N PRO A 660 -11.96 21.90 23.80
CA PRO A 660 -12.09 22.01 22.36
C PRO A 660 -11.69 23.40 21.83
N TYR A 661 -11.26 23.43 20.57
CA TYR A 661 -11.03 24.68 19.84
C TYR A 661 -12.31 25.49 19.67
N THR A 662 -12.17 26.80 19.43
CA THR A 662 -13.32 27.67 19.13
C THR A 662 -13.94 27.29 17.78
N PRO A 663 -15.26 27.53 17.56
CA PRO A 663 -15.93 27.17 16.29
C PRO A 663 -15.28 27.73 15.02
N LEU A 664 -14.48 28.80 15.14
CA LEU A 664 -13.65 29.35 14.07
C LEU A 664 -12.72 28.29 13.41
N TYR A 665 -12.34 27.25 14.16
CA TYR A 665 -11.48 26.16 13.69
C TYR A 665 -12.22 24.89 13.30
N SER A 666 -13.56 24.85 13.44
CA SER A 666 -14.36 23.73 12.92
C SER A 666 -14.30 23.66 11.39
N ASP A 667 -14.34 24.84 10.77
CA ASP A 667 -14.59 25.03 9.34
C ASP A 667 -13.31 25.40 8.55
N GLY A 668 -13.24 24.91 7.32
CA GLY A 668 -12.19 25.24 6.33
C GLY A 668 -12.73 26.10 5.20
N ILE A 669 -12.05 26.10 4.04
CA ILE A 669 -12.54 26.81 2.85
C ILE A 669 -13.70 26.07 2.15
N TYR A 670 -13.74 24.74 2.24
CA TYR A 670 -14.82 23.90 1.70
C TYR A 670 -15.88 23.66 2.78
N ILE A 671 -17.02 24.32 2.63
CA ILE A 671 -18.18 24.28 3.55
C ILE A 671 -19.48 24.45 2.75
N GLU A 672 -20.63 24.21 3.37
CA GLU A 672 -21.95 24.33 2.73
C GLU A 672 -22.18 25.70 2.06
N GLN A 673 -21.65 26.77 2.66
CA GLN A 673 -21.75 28.15 2.18
C GLN A 673 -20.90 28.40 0.92
N THR A 674 -19.83 27.63 0.71
CA THR A 674 -18.90 27.76 -0.44
C THR A 674 -19.08 26.64 -1.47
N ARG A 675 -19.89 25.61 -1.17
CA ARG A 675 -20.26 24.48 -2.03
C ARG A 675 -20.55 24.91 -3.46
N ASP A 676 -21.51 25.82 -3.66
CA ASP A 676 -21.94 26.24 -5.00
C ASP A 676 -20.83 27.00 -5.74
N LEU A 677 -20.01 27.79 -5.04
CA LEU A 677 -18.87 28.50 -5.64
C LEU A 677 -17.86 27.49 -6.21
N PHE A 678 -17.46 26.51 -5.40
CA PHE A 678 -16.50 25.48 -5.84
C PHE A 678 -17.08 24.50 -6.85
N HIS A 679 -18.38 24.16 -6.79
CA HIS A 679 -19.03 23.32 -7.81
C HIS A 679 -19.01 23.98 -9.19
N ASN A 680 -19.39 25.27 -9.27
CA ASN A 680 -19.29 26.03 -10.52
C ASN A 680 -17.84 26.12 -11.02
N MET A 681 -16.87 26.27 -10.10
CA MET A 681 -15.44 26.31 -10.40
C MET A 681 -14.94 25.05 -11.12
N PHE A 682 -15.30 23.86 -10.62
CA PHE A 682 -14.92 22.59 -11.27
C PHE A 682 -15.75 22.32 -12.54
N ALA A 683 -17.04 22.67 -12.57
CA ALA A 683 -17.89 22.51 -13.74
C ALA A 683 -17.37 23.26 -14.98
N GLN A 684 -16.88 24.50 -14.83
CA GLN A 684 -16.27 25.28 -15.92
C GLN A 684 -14.95 24.67 -16.42
N ALA A 685 -14.11 24.15 -15.52
CA ALA A 685 -12.83 23.55 -15.88
C ALA A 685 -12.96 22.13 -16.48
N LYS A 686 -14.08 21.44 -16.20
CA LYS A 686 -14.29 20.01 -16.45
C LYS A 686 -13.96 19.54 -17.86
N ASN A 687 -14.47 20.21 -18.88
CA ASN A 687 -14.33 19.76 -20.27
C ASN A 687 -12.86 19.85 -20.73
N SER A 688 -12.21 20.99 -20.49
CA SER A 688 -10.78 21.19 -20.80
C SER A 688 -9.89 20.21 -20.02
N TYR A 689 -10.23 19.92 -18.76
CA TYR A 689 -9.52 18.95 -17.93
C TYR A 689 -9.60 17.54 -18.52
N ILE A 690 -10.81 17.05 -18.83
CA ILE A 690 -11.02 15.72 -19.43
C ILE A 690 -10.33 15.62 -20.79
N GLU A 691 -10.42 16.66 -21.63
CA GLU A 691 -9.83 16.64 -22.98
C GLU A 691 -8.30 16.65 -22.98
N ILE A 692 -7.66 17.29 -22.00
CA ILE A 692 -6.19 17.27 -21.86
C ILE A 692 -5.73 15.99 -21.17
N VAL A 693 -6.23 15.72 -19.96
CA VAL A 693 -5.73 14.61 -19.13
C VAL A 693 -6.07 13.25 -19.75
N GLY A 694 -7.17 13.14 -20.50
CA GLY A 694 -7.49 11.94 -21.29
C GLY A 694 -6.51 11.60 -22.42
N LYS A 695 -5.48 12.43 -22.67
CA LYS A 695 -4.39 12.20 -23.65
C LYS A 695 -3.06 11.77 -23.01
N PHE A 696 -2.98 11.69 -21.68
CA PHE A 696 -1.76 11.37 -20.94
C PHE A 696 -1.51 9.85 -20.84
N GLU A 697 -0.25 9.41 -20.66
CA GLU A 697 0.07 7.99 -20.50
C GLU A 697 -0.56 7.42 -19.20
N GLY A 698 -1.28 6.29 -19.30
CA GLY A 698 -1.99 5.68 -18.17
C GLY A 698 -3.36 6.28 -17.86
N ALA A 699 -3.81 7.30 -18.62
CA ALA A 699 -5.14 7.90 -18.44
C ALA A 699 -6.29 6.89 -18.61
N GLU A 700 -6.09 5.83 -19.39
CA GLU A 700 -7.08 4.77 -19.60
C GLU A 700 -7.48 4.04 -18.31
N GLU A 701 -6.66 4.09 -17.25
CA GLU A 701 -6.98 3.46 -15.97
C GLU A 701 -8.07 4.22 -15.18
N TYR A 702 -8.20 5.54 -15.36
CA TYR A 702 -9.06 6.40 -14.53
C TYR A 702 -9.98 7.36 -15.30
N LEU A 703 -9.78 7.55 -16.61
CA LEU A 703 -10.62 8.40 -17.47
C LEU A 703 -12.15 8.12 -17.34
N PRO A 704 -12.64 6.86 -17.20
CA PRO A 704 -14.07 6.60 -16.98
C PRO A 704 -14.64 7.20 -15.69
N LYS A 705 -13.79 7.44 -14.68
CA LYS A 705 -14.17 8.03 -13.38
C LYS A 705 -14.06 9.56 -13.40
N LEU A 706 -13.30 10.13 -14.33
CA LEU A 706 -12.85 11.53 -14.28
C LEU A 706 -13.99 12.55 -14.32
N SER A 707 -15.08 12.29 -15.05
CA SER A 707 -16.29 13.14 -14.95
C SER A 707 -16.84 13.12 -13.53
N TRP A 708 -17.10 11.94 -12.96
CA TRP A 708 -17.67 11.81 -11.63
C TRP A 708 -16.80 12.50 -10.57
N ILE A 709 -15.47 12.34 -10.66
CA ILE A 709 -14.50 13.02 -9.77
C ILE A 709 -14.70 14.53 -9.82
N LEU A 710 -14.70 15.12 -11.02
CA LEU A 710 -14.87 16.57 -11.20
C LEU A 710 -16.27 17.07 -10.80
N ASP A 711 -17.30 16.22 -10.96
CA ASP A 711 -18.69 16.51 -10.59
C ASP A 711 -18.98 16.40 -9.08
N ASN A 712 -18.20 15.61 -8.32
CA ASN A 712 -18.51 15.24 -6.93
C ASN A 712 -17.40 15.63 -5.93
N HIS A 713 -16.21 16.03 -6.38
CA HIS A 713 -15.07 16.30 -5.48
C HIS A 713 -15.39 17.31 -4.38
N VAL A 714 -16.16 18.36 -4.68
CA VAL A 714 -16.56 19.39 -3.70
C VAL A 714 -17.40 18.80 -2.57
N ASP A 715 -18.29 17.85 -2.88
CA ASP A 715 -19.11 17.18 -1.87
C ASP A 715 -18.29 16.17 -1.07
N GLN A 716 -17.39 15.44 -1.74
CA GLN A 716 -16.47 14.50 -1.08
C GLN A 716 -15.52 15.22 -0.11
N ILE A 717 -14.94 16.37 -0.49
CA ILE A 717 -14.06 17.13 0.42
C ILE A 717 -14.84 17.86 1.54
N ILE A 718 -16.13 18.15 1.35
CA ILE A 718 -17.01 18.61 2.45
C ILE A 718 -17.33 17.46 3.42
N GLU A 719 -17.43 16.22 2.94
CA GLU A 719 -17.62 15.02 3.78
C GLU A 719 -16.34 14.67 4.56
N ASP A 720 -15.20 14.52 3.87
CA ASP A 720 -13.86 14.27 4.46
C ASP A 720 -13.43 15.40 5.42
N ALA A 721 -13.99 16.60 5.28
CA ALA A 721 -13.76 17.73 6.19
C ALA A 721 -14.58 17.68 7.49
N LYS A 722 -15.53 16.75 7.66
CA LYS A 722 -16.31 16.66 8.92
C LYS A 722 -15.44 16.17 10.07
N ILE A 723 -15.65 16.76 11.25
CA ILE A 723 -14.97 16.33 12.48
C ILE A 723 -15.73 15.13 13.05
N ASN A 724 -15.16 13.94 12.90
CA ASN A 724 -15.60 12.75 13.62
C ASN A 724 -14.77 12.58 14.90
N GLU A 725 -15.32 12.96 16.06
CA GLU A 725 -14.62 12.85 17.36
C GLU A 725 -14.32 11.39 17.82
N ALA A 726 -14.73 10.38 17.05
CA ALA A 726 -14.27 8.99 17.23
C ALA A 726 -12.93 8.68 16.52
N GLU A 727 -12.50 9.53 15.57
CA GLU A 727 -11.24 9.40 14.84
C GLU A 727 -10.10 10.22 15.48
N PHE A 728 -8.86 9.96 15.05
CA PHE A 728 -7.72 10.78 15.44
C PHE A 728 -7.75 12.15 14.75
N ASN A 729 -8.14 13.20 15.49
CA ASN A 729 -8.27 14.56 14.98
C ASN A 729 -7.21 15.50 15.58
N VAL A 730 -6.60 16.31 14.70
CA VAL A 730 -5.51 17.27 14.96
C VAL A 730 -5.94 18.68 14.52
N LEU A 731 -5.23 19.71 14.97
CA LEU A 731 -5.36 21.04 14.36
C LEU A 731 -4.42 21.13 13.15
N ASN A 732 -4.91 20.77 11.96
CA ASN A 732 -4.18 20.89 10.70
C ASN A 732 -3.79 22.35 10.45
N HIS A 733 -2.61 22.57 9.87
CA HIS A 733 -2.20 23.84 9.27
C HIS A 733 -3.19 24.27 8.16
N GLY A 734 -3.71 23.29 7.40
CA GLY A 734 -4.77 23.41 6.41
C GLY A 734 -4.30 23.87 5.02
N ASP A 735 -3.11 24.48 4.95
CA ASP A 735 -2.45 24.96 3.73
C ASP A 735 -0.92 24.72 3.81
N ALA A 736 -0.51 23.51 4.18
CA ALA A 736 0.89 23.14 4.35
C ALA A 736 1.57 22.80 3.00
N TRP A 737 1.82 23.79 2.14
CA TRP A 737 2.59 23.62 0.89
C TRP A 737 3.92 24.38 0.91
N VAL A 738 4.79 24.09 -0.06
CA VAL A 738 6.17 24.60 -0.17
C VAL A 738 6.29 26.13 -0.17
N ASN A 739 5.30 26.87 -0.66
CA ASN A 739 5.28 28.33 -0.59
C ASN A 739 4.95 28.88 0.82
N ASN A 740 4.44 28.03 1.72
CA ASN A 740 4.16 28.32 3.12
C ASN A 740 5.21 27.71 4.07
N ILE A 741 6.36 27.26 3.54
CA ILE A 741 7.43 26.63 4.35
C ILE A 741 8.78 27.28 4.06
N MET A 742 9.45 27.74 5.12
CA MET A 742 10.76 28.38 5.08
C MET A 742 11.86 27.50 5.68
N PHE A 743 13.02 27.47 5.03
CA PHE A 743 14.18 26.65 5.44
C PHE A 743 15.41 27.52 5.73
N GLN A 744 16.06 27.30 6.88
CA GLN A 744 17.37 27.84 7.23
C GLN A 744 18.44 26.76 7.06
N TYR A 745 19.64 27.17 6.67
CA TYR A 745 20.79 26.30 6.43
C TYR A 745 21.96 26.68 7.33
N ASP A 746 22.91 25.78 7.52
CA ASP A 746 24.20 26.09 8.14
C ASP A 746 25.22 26.67 7.13
N SER A 747 26.48 26.83 7.55
CA SER A 747 27.57 27.35 6.71
C SER A 747 28.10 26.37 5.66
N GLU A 748 27.77 25.09 5.76
CA GLU A 748 28.13 24.05 4.78
C GLU A 748 27.02 23.84 3.74
N GLY A 749 25.81 24.30 4.05
CA GLY A 749 24.61 24.17 3.22
C GLY A 749 23.66 23.06 3.68
N ASN A 750 23.91 22.44 4.83
CA ASN A 750 23.00 21.44 5.40
C ASN A 750 21.72 22.12 5.94
N LEU A 751 20.60 21.42 5.86
CA LEU A 751 19.32 21.91 6.40
C LEU A 751 19.35 21.98 7.93
N ARG A 752 19.07 23.16 8.49
CA ARG A 752 19.21 23.46 9.92
C ARG A 752 17.87 23.63 10.66
N GLU A 753 16.92 24.35 10.08
CA GLU A 753 15.61 24.61 10.70
C GLU A 753 14.53 24.85 9.63
N THR A 754 13.28 24.53 9.96
CA THR A 754 12.10 24.63 9.08
C THR A 754 10.96 25.34 9.81
N LEU A 755 10.36 26.37 9.22
CA LEU A 755 9.24 27.12 9.80
C LEU A 755 8.02 27.12 8.86
N LEU A 756 6.83 27.05 9.46
CA LEU A 756 5.53 27.05 8.78
C LEU A 756 4.93 28.46 8.79
N LEU A 757 4.38 28.92 7.67
CA LEU A 757 3.85 30.26 7.45
C LEU A 757 2.40 30.23 6.96
N ASP A 758 1.71 31.36 7.10
CA ASP A 758 0.32 31.57 6.65
C ASP A 758 -0.71 30.57 7.21
N HIS A 759 -1.00 30.72 8.51
CA HIS A 759 -1.92 29.89 9.30
C HIS A 759 -3.40 30.23 9.06
N GLN A 760 -3.74 30.77 7.88
CA GLN A 760 -5.08 31.29 7.54
C GLN A 760 -6.13 30.18 7.30
N ASN A 761 -5.69 28.98 6.92
CA ASN A 761 -6.56 27.83 6.59
C ASN A 761 -6.65 26.79 7.72
N THR A 762 -6.08 27.07 8.89
CA THR A 762 -6.00 26.13 10.02
C THR A 762 -7.38 25.59 10.42
N LYS A 763 -7.47 24.26 10.61
CA LYS A 763 -8.74 23.56 10.83
C LYS A 763 -8.55 22.32 11.71
N TYR A 764 -9.46 22.11 12.66
CA TYR A 764 -9.52 20.87 13.43
C TYR A 764 -10.18 19.77 12.59
N GLY A 765 -9.58 18.57 12.51
CA GLY A 765 -10.03 17.46 11.67
C GLY A 765 -9.03 16.30 11.61
N ASN A 766 -9.30 15.29 10.78
CA ASN A 766 -8.33 14.23 10.50
C ASN A 766 -6.99 14.80 9.94
N PRO A 767 -5.85 14.12 10.14
CA PRO A 767 -4.54 14.56 9.63
C PRO A 767 -4.35 14.33 8.12
N ALA A 768 -5.31 13.69 7.44
CA ALA A 768 -5.19 13.39 6.00
C ALA A 768 -5.15 14.67 5.17
N GLN A 769 -5.83 15.74 5.63
CA GLN A 769 -5.75 17.08 5.04
C GLN A 769 -4.30 17.55 4.87
N ASP A 770 -3.55 17.76 5.95
CA ASP A 770 -2.16 18.25 5.85
C ASP A 770 -1.22 17.25 5.17
N LEU A 771 -1.37 15.94 5.44
CA LEU A 771 -0.47 14.92 4.92
C LEU A 771 -0.57 14.77 3.39
N TYR A 772 -1.78 14.68 2.85
CA TYR A 772 -1.97 14.63 1.41
C TYR A 772 -1.68 15.98 0.75
N TYR A 773 -2.15 17.09 1.33
CA TYR A 773 -1.92 18.41 0.76
C TYR A 773 -0.42 18.70 0.63
N PHE A 774 0.37 18.45 1.69
CA PHE A 774 1.82 18.59 1.65
C PHE A 774 2.47 17.67 0.61
N LEU A 775 2.25 16.35 0.69
CA LEU A 775 2.93 15.40 -0.18
C LEU A 775 2.56 15.62 -1.65
N MET A 776 1.27 15.73 -1.96
CA MET A 776 0.78 15.85 -3.33
C MET A 776 1.09 17.22 -3.95
N SER A 777 1.13 18.31 -3.19
CA SER A 777 1.61 19.61 -3.71
C SER A 777 3.14 19.67 -3.81
N SER A 778 3.88 19.30 -2.76
CA SER A 778 5.19 19.90 -2.48
C SER A 778 6.42 19.01 -2.65
N ALA A 779 6.33 17.69 -2.46
CA ALA A 779 7.48 16.80 -2.68
C ALA A 779 7.89 16.72 -4.18
N GLU A 780 9.15 16.38 -4.49
CA GLU A 780 9.58 16.03 -5.85
C GLU A 780 8.77 14.85 -6.43
N LEU A 781 8.59 14.80 -7.76
CA LEU A 781 7.75 13.82 -8.48
C LEU A 781 7.92 12.38 -7.99
N ASP A 782 9.15 11.87 -8.00
CA ASP A 782 9.43 10.48 -7.65
C ASP A 782 9.16 10.23 -6.15
N ILE A 783 9.39 11.24 -5.30
CA ILE A 783 9.17 11.17 -3.85
C ILE A 783 7.67 11.07 -3.51
N LYS A 784 6.79 11.75 -4.26
CA LYS A 784 5.32 11.71 -4.05
C LYS A 784 4.74 10.30 -4.05
N VAL A 785 5.37 9.37 -4.78
CA VAL A 785 4.89 8.01 -5.02
C VAL A 785 5.84 6.97 -4.41
N ASP A 786 7.12 7.03 -4.77
CA ASP A 786 8.10 5.99 -4.43
C ASP A 786 8.55 6.04 -2.97
N GLN A 787 8.29 7.17 -2.29
CA GLN A 787 8.63 7.41 -0.89
C GLN A 787 7.41 7.76 -0.03
N PHE A 788 6.18 7.67 -0.56
CA PHE A 788 4.95 8.05 0.16
C PHE A 788 4.87 7.33 1.51
N ASP A 789 4.91 6.00 1.51
CA ASP A 789 4.74 5.19 2.72
C ASP A 789 5.90 5.38 3.73
N TYR A 790 7.12 5.60 3.23
CA TYR A 790 8.27 5.95 4.06
C TYR A 790 8.08 7.32 4.75
N LEU A 791 7.52 8.30 4.04
CA LEU A 791 7.26 9.63 4.57
C LEU A 791 6.07 9.66 5.54
N ILE A 792 5.04 8.83 5.33
CA ILE A 792 3.97 8.61 6.32
C ILE A 792 4.54 7.95 7.59
N ARG A 793 5.40 6.92 7.46
CA ARG A 793 6.12 6.37 8.63
C ARG A 793 6.98 7.41 9.32
N TRP A 794 7.78 8.18 8.59
CA TRP A 794 8.64 9.21 9.16
C TRP A 794 7.84 10.28 9.93
N TYR A 795 6.70 10.70 9.38
CA TYR A 795 5.75 11.57 10.09
C TYR A 795 5.24 10.91 11.37
N HIS A 796 4.79 9.65 11.29
CA HIS A 796 4.23 8.89 12.41
C HIS A 796 5.23 8.63 13.54
N GLU A 797 6.46 8.20 13.22
CA GLU A 797 7.54 8.01 14.18
C GLU A 797 7.88 9.33 14.91
N ASN A 798 7.80 10.48 14.22
CA ASN A 798 7.92 11.79 14.86
C ASN A 798 6.66 12.16 15.68
N LEU A 799 5.46 11.84 15.22
CA LEU A 799 4.20 12.10 15.93
C LEU A 799 4.18 11.36 17.27
N VAL A 800 4.40 10.03 17.27
CA VAL A 800 4.44 9.19 18.48
C VAL A 800 5.54 9.66 19.43
N LYS A 801 6.73 9.99 18.91
CA LYS A 801 7.82 10.57 19.71
C LYS A 801 7.41 11.87 20.41
N HIS A 802 6.72 12.76 19.69
CA HIS A 802 6.38 14.08 20.19
C HIS A 802 5.12 14.09 21.07
N THR A 803 4.13 13.21 20.85
CA THR A 803 3.00 13.02 21.78
C THR A 803 3.45 12.40 23.10
N ASN A 804 4.39 11.45 23.06
CA ASN A 804 5.02 10.88 24.26
C ASN A 804 5.87 11.92 25.02
N LEU A 805 6.67 12.75 24.32
CA LEU A 805 7.41 13.86 24.95
C LEU A 805 6.46 14.84 25.66
N LEU A 806 5.36 15.21 25.00
CA LEU A 806 4.34 16.10 25.55
C LEU A 806 3.40 15.42 26.56
N LYS A 807 3.55 14.10 26.80
CA LYS A 807 2.75 13.31 27.75
C LYS A 807 1.25 13.44 27.48
N TYR A 808 0.87 13.29 26.21
CA TYR A 808 -0.54 13.17 25.79
C TYR A 808 -1.07 11.77 26.14
N ASN A 809 -2.31 11.70 26.61
CA ASN A 809 -2.92 10.49 27.22
C ASN A 809 -4.09 9.94 26.39
N GLY A 810 -4.47 10.63 25.31
CA GLY A 810 -5.49 10.17 24.37
C GLY A 810 -4.94 9.19 23.33
N PHE A 811 -5.83 8.74 22.45
CA PHE A 811 -5.48 7.83 21.35
C PHE A 811 -4.49 8.47 20.37
N VAL A 812 -3.49 7.69 19.96
CA VAL A 812 -2.59 7.98 18.84
C VAL A 812 -2.58 6.73 17.95
N PRO A 813 -2.91 6.82 16.66
CA PRO A 813 -3.00 5.64 15.79
C PRO A 813 -1.63 4.98 15.61
N SER A 814 -1.62 3.66 15.44
CA SER A 814 -0.50 2.94 14.82
C SER A 814 -0.31 3.37 13.36
N LEU A 815 0.83 3.04 12.76
CA LEU A 815 1.11 3.40 11.38
C LEU A 815 0.11 2.75 10.41
N SER A 816 -0.35 1.53 10.69
CA SER A 816 -1.40 0.88 9.90
C SER A 816 -2.76 1.58 10.02
N GLU A 817 -3.12 2.08 11.22
CA GLU A 817 -4.34 2.89 11.40
C GLU A 817 -4.23 4.27 10.74
N LEU A 818 -3.04 4.88 10.73
CA LEU A 818 -2.81 6.13 9.99
C LEU A 818 -2.93 5.92 8.47
N HIS A 819 -2.43 4.80 7.94
CA HIS A 819 -2.66 4.42 6.54
C HIS A 819 -4.14 4.17 6.23
N THR A 820 -4.90 3.58 7.16
CA THR A 820 -6.36 3.45 7.05
C THR A 820 -7.04 4.81 6.99
N ILE A 821 -6.74 5.73 7.91
CA ILE A 821 -7.29 7.11 7.91
C ILE A 821 -6.99 7.83 6.58
N LEU A 822 -5.81 7.62 5.98
CA LEU A 822 -5.47 8.15 4.66
C LEU A 822 -6.28 7.50 3.52
N ILE A 823 -6.74 6.26 3.65
CA ILE A 823 -7.60 5.58 2.67
C ILE A 823 -9.08 5.99 2.83
N GLU A 824 -9.50 6.27 4.07
CA GLU A 824 -10.85 6.74 4.41
C GLU A 824 -11.12 8.15 3.89
N HIS A 825 -10.13 9.05 3.96
CA HIS A 825 -10.22 10.47 3.56
C HIS A 825 -9.41 10.82 2.28
N PRO A 826 -9.79 10.30 1.08
CA PRO A 826 -9.03 10.48 -0.15
C PRO A 826 -9.22 11.87 -0.80
N ALA A 827 -10.26 12.62 -0.49
CA ALA A 827 -10.64 13.81 -1.25
C ALA A 827 -9.58 14.91 -1.19
N PHE A 828 -8.82 15.01 -0.10
CA PHE A 828 -7.65 15.89 0.01
C PHE A 828 -6.55 15.53 -0.99
N ALA A 829 -6.28 14.24 -1.21
CA ALA A 829 -5.31 13.78 -2.20
C ALA A 829 -5.74 14.14 -3.62
N VAL A 830 -7.00 13.82 -3.96
CA VAL A 830 -7.58 14.06 -5.28
C VAL A 830 -7.65 15.56 -5.57
N GLY A 831 -8.21 16.34 -4.66
CA GLY A 831 -8.34 17.80 -4.78
C GLY A 831 -7.01 18.48 -5.02
N THR A 832 -5.99 18.14 -4.23
CA THR A 832 -4.63 18.69 -4.39
C THR A 832 -4.07 18.41 -5.79
N VAL A 833 -4.29 17.20 -6.33
CA VAL A 833 -3.78 16.80 -7.66
C VAL A 833 -4.55 17.44 -8.82
N ILE A 834 -5.88 17.54 -8.73
CA ILE A 834 -6.72 18.11 -9.80
C ILE A 834 -6.78 19.65 -9.79
N SER A 835 -6.42 20.30 -8.69
CA SER A 835 -6.44 21.76 -8.55
C SER A 835 -5.08 22.35 -8.15
N THR A 836 -4.70 22.35 -6.87
CA THR A 836 -3.51 23.00 -6.31
C THR A 836 -2.20 22.69 -7.06
N LEU A 837 -2.01 21.44 -7.50
CA LEU A 837 -0.81 21.00 -8.21
C LEU A 837 -0.64 21.68 -9.58
N THR A 838 -1.73 22.10 -10.23
CA THR A 838 -1.67 22.92 -11.45
C THR A 838 -1.01 24.28 -11.18
N ILE A 839 -1.31 24.90 -10.04
CA ILE A 839 -0.77 26.20 -9.62
C ILE A 839 0.71 26.04 -9.20
N CYS A 840 1.02 24.98 -8.44
CA CYS A 840 2.39 24.71 -7.96
C CYS A 840 3.41 24.61 -9.11
N LEU A 841 3.06 23.85 -10.16
CA LEU A 841 3.99 23.50 -11.24
C LEU A 841 4.05 24.51 -12.40
N ASN A 842 3.27 25.59 -12.34
CA ASN A 842 3.26 26.67 -13.32
C ASN A 842 4.03 27.91 -12.84
N GLN A 843 4.55 28.67 -13.81
CA GLN A 843 5.21 29.96 -13.55
C GLN A 843 4.16 31.04 -13.28
N THR A 844 4.35 31.78 -12.20
CA THR A 844 3.64 33.04 -11.94
C THR A 844 4.43 34.18 -12.58
N ASP A 845 3.97 34.64 -13.74
CA ASP A 845 4.40 35.89 -14.37
C ASP A 845 3.29 36.96 -14.27
N GLU A 846 3.50 38.14 -14.87
CA GLU A 846 2.56 39.27 -14.79
C GLU A 846 1.22 39.01 -15.53
N ALA A 847 1.09 37.90 -16.28
CA ALA A 847 -0.16 37.49 -16.92
C ALA A 847 -0.91 36.37 -16.15
N PHE A 848 -0.34 35.84 -15.06
CA PHE A 848 -0.97 34.80 -14.25
C PHE A 848 -2.08 35.38 -13.35
N ASN A 849 -3.35 35.20 -13.74
CA ASN A 849 -4.51 35.52 -12.90
C ASN A 849 -5.28 34.24 -12.50
N PRO A 850 -5.30 33.84 -11.21
CA PRO A 850 -6.13 32.72 -10.75
C PRO A 850 -7.63 32.91 -10.98
N GLU A 851 -8.14 34.15 -10.92
CA GLU A 851 -9.55 34.44 -11.20
C GLU A 851 -9.92 34.04 -12.64
N ALA A 852 -8.96 34.17 -13.57
CA ALA A 852 -9.12 33.72 -14.95
C ALA A 852 -9.09 32.18 -15.11
N PHE A 853 -8.95 31.40 -14.03
CA PHE A 853 -9.28 29.98 -14.03
C PHE A 853 -10.79 29.75 -13.80
N PHE A 854 -11.48 30.69 -13.12
CA PHE A 854 -12.82 30.52 -12.53
C PHE A 854 -13.91 31.39 -13.18
N VAL A 855 -13.62 31.94 -14.36
CA VAL A 855 -14.57 32.64 -15.23
C VAL A 855 -14.64 31.91 -16.57
N GLU A 856 -15.74 32.05 -17.31
CA GLU A 856 -15.96 31.41 -18.61
C GLU A 856 -15.82 32.42 -19.77
N THR A 857 -14.59 32.58 -20.26
CA THR A 857 -14.21 33.36 -21.46
C THR A 857 -13.22 32.59 -22.36
N PRO A 858 -13.03 32.94 -23.64
CA PRO A 858 -12.01 32.31 -24.49
C PRO A 858 -10.57 32.43 -23.93
N GLU A 859 -10.28 33.53 -23.25
CA GLU A 859 -8.98 33.78 -22.61
C GLU A 859 -8.78 32.89 -21.37
N SER A 860 -9.83 32.72 -20.56
CA SER A 860 -9.83 31.77 -19.43
C SER A 860 -9.64 30.33 -19.87
N GLU A 861 -10.22 29.95 -21.01
CA GLU A 861 -10.09 28.61 -21.58
C GLU A 861 -8.66 28.39 -22.08
N ALA A 862 -8.10 29.35 -22.82
CA ALA A 862 -6.69 29.31 -23.23
C ALA A 862 -5.73 29.21 -22.04
N PHE A 863 -6.01 29.93 -20.94
CA PHE A 863 -5.24 29.86 -19.70
C PHE A 863 -5.35 28.48 -19.03
N ARG A 864 -6.56 27.93 -18.86
CA ARG A 864 -6.76 26.55 -18.35
C ARG A 864 -6.04 25.52 -19.22
N LEU A 865 -6.15 25.62 -20.55
CA LEU A 865 -5.47 24.73 -21.49
C LEU A 865 -3.94 24.81 -21.37
N GLN A 866 -3.37 26.00 -21.17
CA GLN A 866 -1.94 26.20 -20.94
C GLN A 866 -1.47 25.60 -19.62
N LEU A 867 -2.20 25.82 -18.51
CA LEU A 867 -1.83 25.31 -17.19
C LEU A 867 -1.85 23.78 -17.14
N LEU A 868 -2.89 23.17 -17.71
CA LEU A 868 -3.09 21.72 -17.76
C LEU A 868 -2.16 21.05 -18.80
N GLY A 869 -1.85 21.74 -19.90
CA GLY A 869 -0.92 21.28 -20.94
C GLY A 869 0.57 21.37 -20.56
N ASN A 870 0.91 21.84 -19.36
CA ASN A 870 2.28 21.93 -18.86
C ASN A 870 2.91 20.54 -18.71
N GLU A 871 4.03 20.30 -19.39
CA GLU A 871 4.73 19.00 -19.37
C GLU A 871 5.19 18.54 -17.97
N ARG A 872 5.43 19.45 -17.00
CA ARG A 872 5.64 19.05 -15.59
C ARG A 872 4.35 18.53 -14.95
N TYR A 873 3.24 19.24 -15.14
CA TYR A 873 1.94 18.83 -14.61
C TYR A 873 1.53 17.47 -15.19
N LYS A 874 1.66 17.31 -16.51
CA LYS A 874 1.51 16.03 -17.20
C LYS A 874 2.37 14.91 -16.61
N ALA A 875 3.69 15.12 -16.47
CA ALA A 875 4.58 14.11 -15.89
C ALA A 875 4.20 13.73 -14.44
N HIS A 876 3.63 14.66 -13.67
CA HIS A 876 3.07 14.37 -12.36
C HIS A 876 1.78 13.55 -12.44
N ILE A 877 0.84 13.91 -13.33
CA ILE A 877 -0.43 13.18 -13.50
C ILE A 877 -0.21 11.76 -14.03
N GLU A 878 0.71 11.57 -14.98
CA GLU A 878 1.12 10.27 -15.54
C GLU A 878 1.69 9.31 -14.48
N ARG A 879 2.22 9.84 -13.35
CA ARG A 879 2.70 9.04 -12.21
C ARG A 879 1.67 8.90 -11.08
N VAL A 880 1.02 10.00 -10.68
CA VAL A 880 0.21 10.09 -9.45
C VAL A 880 -1.23 9.60 -9.65
N MET A 881 -1.90 9.91 -10.77
CA MET A 881 -3.30 9.47 -10.96
C MET A 881 -3.45 7.94 -11.05
N PRO A 882 -2.58 7.18 -11.76
CA PRO A 882 -2.60 5.73 -11.68
C PRO A 882 -2.34 5.19 -10.27
N TRP A 883 -1.47 5.83 -9.48
CA TRP A 883 -1.17 5.46 -8.09
C TRP A 883 -2.37 5.62 -7.14
N LEU A 884 -3.09 6.76 -7.25
CA LEU A 884 -4.36 7.01 -6.54
C LEU A 884 -5.41 5.97 -6.94
N ASN A 885 -5.55 5.73 -8.25
CA ASN A 885 -6.56 4.82 -8.80
C ASN A 885 -6.37 3.36 -8.35
N ARG A 886 -5.12 2.90 -8.21
CA ARG A 886 -4.80 1.53 -7.75
C ARG A 886 -5.03 1.33 -6.24
N ARG A 887 -5.13 2.42 -5.47
CA ARG A 887 -5.56 2.43 -4.05
C ARG A 887 -7.07 2.60 -3.87
N GLY A 888 -7.83 2.79 -4.94
CA GLY A 888 -9.26 3.11 -4.88
C GLY A 888 -9.55 4.55 -4.41
N LEU A 889 -8.55 5.42 -4.33
CA LEU A 889 -8.69 6.83 -3.90
C LEU A 889 -9.38 7.70 -4.97
N LEU A 890 -9.68 7.13 -6.14
CA LEU A 890 -10.48 7.73 -7.21
C LEU A 890 -11.86 7.07 -7.38
N ASP A 891 -12.22 6.14 -6.48
CA ASP A 891 -13.48 5.41 -6.55
C ASP A 891 -14.61 6.18 -5.84
N PRO A 892 -15.87 6.04 -6.31
CA PRO A 892 -17.05 6.59 -5.63
C PRO A 892 -17.25 6.16 -4.16
#